data_AF-A0A821LH90-F1
#
_entry.id   AF-A0A821LH90-F1
#
_cell.length_a   1.000
_cell.length_b   1.000
_cell.length_c   1.000
_cell.angle_alpha   90.00
_cell.angle_beta   90.00
_cell.angle_gamma   90.00
#
_symmetry.space_group_name_H-M   'P 1'
#
loop_
_entity.id
_entity.type
_entity.pdbx_description
1 polymer ?
#
loop_
_entity_poly.entity_id
_entity_poly.type
_entity_poly.pdbx_seq_one_letter_code
_entity_poly.pdbx_strand_id
1 'polypeptide(L)'
;GILSLLDENTEKGPVYALHRLNAIVDVFWPEISDSISKVESLYEDENFKHRELAALVSSKVYYHLGSLDNALTYALGAGRLFDVNDKTEYVETIIAHCIDKYTKLQVEKFQSDGTAQIQIDQRLEDIVNRMFQRCFDDKKYKQAIGIALETRRIDIFEKAIKETNNSTEMLTYAFKITMQLLQNRKFRTVVLRTLVRLYLNLQVPDFINVCQCLIFLDDPDQVADILQTLVRGTTDQMLMAYQIGFDLYESATQQFLNKIQDALRVQAPIPIMFDKQQEIIKDEQQGTTGSESMETNQGETSRQSVEESTPSKDKQSLQQEHKDKVNNLSQEEKQLQERIEKLLSILSGEITIGVHMQFLIKNNHADLLILKQIKDAVRNSVCHTATVIANGYMLSGTTSDQFFRDNLEWLARATNWAKFTAAASLGVIHKGHIKEALNLMSAYLPKDSTGNSPFAEGGGLYALGLIHANHGGDIIDYLINQLRSNSTQTDTVRHGACLGLGLAAMGTARSDVYELLKTNLLLEDAVAGEAAGLAMGLVMLGTGSAQAIEDMVQYAQETQHEKILHGLAIGIALVQYGRLEEADALIEQLQRDKDPILRRSAMYTVAMAYCGTGNNAAVRKLLHVAVSDVNDDVRRSAVESLGFLMFR
;
A
#
# COMPACT_ATOMS: atom_id res chain seq x y z
N GLY A 1 -2.89 -4.96 -68.61
CA GLY A 1 -2.09 -4.06 -69.47
C GLY A 1 -1.14 -3.15 -68.69
N ILE A 2 -1.49 -2.70 -67.47
CA ILE A 2 -0.57 -1.88 -66.65
C ILE A 2 0.51 -2.76 -66.00
N LEU A 3 0.15 -3.98 -65.60
CA LEU A 3 1.08 -4.97 -65.02
C LEU A 3 2.19 -5.42 -66.00
N SER A 4 1.94 -5.40 -67.31
CA SER A 4 2.96 -5.72 -68.33
C SER A 4 3.98 -4.59 -68.53
N LEU A 5 3.66 -3.36 -68.10
CA LEU A 5 4.60 -2.22 -68.14
C LEU A 5 5.62 -2.28 -66.99
N LEU A 6 5.41 -3.16 -66.00
CA LEU A 6 6.40 -3.44 -64.94
C LEU A 6 7.56 -4.31 -65.47
N ASP A 7 7.35 -5.05 -66.56
CA ASP A 7 8.36 -5.92 -67.18
C ASP A 7 9.24 -5.16 -68.22
N GLU A 8 8.97 -3.86 -68.47
CA GLU A 8 9.75 -3.06 -69.42
C GLU A 8 11.07 -2.56 -68.79
N ASN A 9 12.21 -2.90 -69.41
CA ASN A 9 13.56 -2.52 -68.96
C ASN A 9 13.87 -1.00 -69.01
N THR A 10 12.92 -0.14 -69.40
CA THR A 10 13.12 1.31 -69.42
C THR A 10 12.65 1.93 -68.11
N GLU A 11 13.48 2.69 -67.39
CA GLU A 11 13.13 3.31 -66.09
C GLU A 11 11.80 4.09 -66.08
N LYS A 12 11.33 4.59 -67.23
CA LYS A 12 10.08 5.36 -67.36
C LYS A 12 8.82 4.49 -67.35
N GLY A 13 8.90 3.24 -67.82
CA GLY A 13 7.77 2.29 -67.87
C GLY A 13 7.25 1.92 -66.47
N PRO A 14 8.11 1.41 -65.57
CA PRO A 14 7.75 1.05 -64.20
C PRO A 14 7.24 2.25 -63.39
N VAL A 15 7.81 3.44 -63.57
CA VAL A 15 7.37 4.65 -62.84
C VAL A 15 5.95 5.07 -63.24
N TYR A 16 5.63 5.06 -64.54
CA TYR A 16 4.27 5.36 -65.01
C TYR A 16 3.28 4.28 -64.55
N ALA A 17 3.70 3.02 -64.58
CA ALA A 17 2.91 1.90 -64.07
C ALA A 17 2.60 2.07 -62.57
N LEU A 18 3.60 2.40 -61.74
CA LEU A 18 3.43 2.59 -60.30
C LEU A 18 2.53 3.78 -59.94
N HIS A 19 2.64 4.90 -60.65
CA HIS A 19 1.72 6.05 -60.45
C HIS A 19 0.28 5.68 -60.77
N ARG A 20 0.07 4.95 -61.86
CA ARG A 20 -1.27 4.52 -62.29
C ARG A 20 -1.80 3.42 -61.38
N LEU A 21 -0.95 2.52 -60.89
CA LEU A 21 -1.33 1.51 -59.89
C LEU A 21 -1.79 2.20 -58.59
N ASN A 22 -1.04 3.15 -58.05
CA ASN A 22 -1.41 3.84 -56.81
C ASN A 22 -2.81 4.50 -56.85
N ALA A 23 -3.26 4.96 -58.03
CA ALA A 23 -4.57 5.58 -58.20
C ALA A 23 -5.74 4.58 -58.28
N ILE A 24 -5.47 3.31 -58.60
CA ILE A 24 -6.51 2.31 -58.88
C ILE A 24 -6.42 1.07 -57.98
N VAL A 25 -5.47 1.06 -57.03
CA VAL A 25 -5.28 -0.05 -56.07
C VAL A 25 -6.56 -0.37 -55.31
N ASP A 26 -7.37 0.61 -54.92
CA ASP A 26 -8.58 0.37 -54.13
C ASP A 26 -9.66 -0.44 -54.89
N VAL A 27 -9.62 -0.44 -56.23
CA VAL A 27 -10.60 -1.16 -57.08
C VAL A 27 -10.03 -2.46 -57.64
N PHE A 28 -8.74 -2.50 -58.00
CA PHE A 28 -8.11 -3.65 -58.66
C PHE A 28 -7.09 -4.38 -57.79
N TRP A 29 -7.17 -4.26 -56.46
CA TRP A 29 -6.27 -4.96 -55.55
C TRP A 29 -6.17 -6.49 -55.78
N PRO A 30 -7.23 -7.24 -56.19
CA PRO A 30 -7.10 -8.69 -56.40
C PRO A 30 -6.20 -9.05 -57.60
N GLU A 31 -6.22 -8.24 -58.66
CA GLU A 31 -5.36 -8.47 -59.82
C GLU A 31 -3.91 -8.07 -59.55
N ILE A 32 -3.72 -7.07 -58.68
CA ILE A 32 -2.39 -6.58 -58.30
C ILE A 32 -1.74 -7.54 -57.29
N SER A 33 -2.52 -8.18 -56.41
CA SER A 33 -1.98 -9.15 -55.44
C SER A 33 -1.31 -10.35 -56.11
N ASP A 34 -1.86 -10.83 -57.23
CA ASP A 34 -1.27 -11.94 -58.00
C ASP A 34 0.11 -11.59 -58.60
N SER A 35 0.40 -10.29 -58.73
CA SER A 35 1.66 -9.78 -59.30
C SER A 35 2.52 -9.03 -58.28
N ILE A 36 2.24 -9.16 -56.98
CA ILE A 36 2.94 -8.38 -55.93
C ILE A 36 4.44 -8.67 -55.87
N SER A 37 4.85 -9.91 -56.17
CA SER A 37 6.25 -10.34 -56.20
C SER A 37 7.11 -9.51 -57.15
N LYS A 38 6.50 -8.98 -58.22
CA LYS A 38 7.19 -8.09 -59.18
C LYS A 38 7.38 -6.68 -58.63
N VAL A 39 6.43 -6.21 -57.82
CA VAL A 39 6.54 -4.90 -57.14
C VAL A 39 7.56 -4.99 -56.01
N GLU A 40 7.66 -6.14 -55.35
CA GLU A 40 8.69 -6.43 -54.34
C GLU A 40 10.10 -6.46 -54.94
N SER A 41 10.30 -7.11 -56.08
CA SER A 41 11.61 -7.09 -56.75
C SER A 41 12.05 -5.67 -57.13
N LEU A 42 11.12 -4.82 -57.56
CA LEU A 42 11.38 -3.41 -57.85
C LEU A 42 11.70 -2.58 -56.60
N TYR A 43 11.19 -2.99 -55.44
CA TYR A 43 11.54 -2.37 -54.16
C TYR A 43 12.92 -2.82 -53.67
N GLU A 44 13.26 -4.10 -53.84
CA GLU A 44 14.56 -4.67 -53.46
C GLU A 44 15.72 -4.13 -54.32
N ASP A 45 15.45 -3.62 -55.52
CA ASP A 45 16.47 -3.20 -56.48
C ASP A 45 17.20 -1.89 -56.11
N GLU A 46 18.43 -2.01 -55.60
CA GLU A 46 19.49 -0.97 -55.38
C GLU A 46 19.28 0.39 -56.08
N ASN A 47 19.24 0.27 -57.40
CA ASN A 47 19.49 1.35 -58.33
C ASN A 47 18.22 2.13 -58.71
N PHE A 48 17.04 1.68 -58.27
CA PHE A 48 15.77 2.27 -58.67
C PHE A 48 15.44 3.52 -57.83
N LYS A 49 15.36 4.69 -58.48
CA LYS A 49 15.14 5.99 -57.80
C LYS A 49 13.75 6.15 -57.16
N HIS A 50 12.75 5.39 -57.61
CA HIS A 50 11.35 5.49 -57.14
C HIS A 50 10.91 4.31 -56.26
N ARG A 51 11.85 3.72 -55.51
CA ARG A 51 11.58 2.66 -54.52
C ARG A 51 10.47 3.00 -53.54
N GLU A 52 10.41 4.26 -53.12
CA GLU A 52 9.40 4.75 -52.18
C GLU A 52 7.97 4.57 -52.74
N LEU A 53 7.80 4.67 -54.07
CA LEU A 53 6.50 4.58 -54.73
C LEU A 53 6.09 3.12 -54.94
N ALA A 54 7.06 2.24 -55.22
CA ALA A 54 6.85 0.79 -55.21
C ALA A 54 6.45 0.30 -53.82
N ALA A 55 7.12 0.79 -52.77
CA ALA A 55 6.81 0.45 -51.38
C ALA A 55 5.39 0.91 -50.98
N LEU A 56 4.95 2.10 -51.41
CA LEU A 56 3.61 2.60 -51.14
C LEU A 56 2.52 1.73 -51.81
N VAL A 57 2.74 1.32 -53.07
CA VAL A 57 1.81 0.44 -53.79
C VAL A 57 1.75 -0.93 -53.12
N SER A 58 2.89 -1.54 -52.80
CA SER A 58 2.94 -2.82 -52.07
C SER A 58 2.22 -2.73 -50.73
N SER A 59 2.41 -1.64 -49.98
CA SER A 59 1.76 -1.46 -48.69
C SER A 59 0.23 -1.37 -48.80
N LYS A 60 -0.31 -0.65 -49.79
CA LYS A 60 -1.76 -0.60 -50.04
C LYS A 60 -2.35 -1.94 -50.46
N VAL A 61 -1.61 -2.73 -51.26
CA VAL A 61 -2.07 -4.08 -51.64
C VAL A 61 -2.08 -5.01 -50.43
N TYR A 62 -1.04 -4.95 -49.59
CA TYR A 62 -0.98 -5.72 -48.34
C TYR A 62 -2.04 -5.31 -47.32
N TYR A 63 -2.44 -4.03 -47.30
CA TYR A 63 -3.58 -3.55 -46.53
C TYR A 63 -4.88 -4.23 -46.96
N HIS A 64 -5.18 -4.27 -48.25
CA HIS A 64 -6.38 -4.94 -48.79
C HIS A 64 -6.33 -6.48 -48.64
N LEU A 65 -5.14 -7.09 -48.67
CA LEU A 65 -4.93 -8.51 -48.35
C LEU A 65 -5.13 -8.83 -46.85
N GLY A 66 -5.25 -7.82 -45.98
CA GLY A 66 -5.40 -7.98 -44.54
C GLY A 66 -4.09 -8.25 -43.78
N SER A 67 -2.93 -8.24 -44.45
CA SER A 67 -1.63 -8.48 -43.83
C SER A 67 -0.97 -7.16 -43.40
N LEU A 68 -1.41 -6.64 -42.26
CA LEU A 68 -0.98 -5.32 -41.73
C LEU A 68 0.51 -5.25 -41.38
N ASP A 69 1.15 -6.34 -40.99
CA ASP A 69 2.58 -6.35 -40.66
C ASP A 69 3.48 -6.12 -41.88
N ASN A 70 3.14 -6.76 -43.00
CA ASN A 70 3.84 -6.52 -44.26
C ASN A 70 3.52 -5.12 -44.79
N ALA A 71 2.25 -4.71 -44.71
CA ALA A 71 1.85 -3.35 -45.07
C ALA A 71 2.67 -2.30 -44.32
N LEU A 72 2.87 -2.46 -43.01
CA LEU A 72 3.68 -1.55 -42.21
C LEU A 72 5.15 -1.52 -42.64
N THR A 73 5.77 -2.69 -42.88
CA THR A 73 7.17 -2.77 -43.33
C THR A 73 7.39 -2.01 -44.64
N TYR A 74 6.49 -2.18 -45.61
CA TYR A 74 6.55 -1.45 -46.88
C TYR A 74 6.14 0.03 -46.72
N ALA A 75 5.24 0.38 -45.81
CA ALA A 75 4.90 1.78 -45.50
C ALA A 75 6.11 2.53 -44.90
N LEU A 76 6.86 1.87 -44.01
CA LEU A 76 8.13 2.41 -43.49
C LEU A 76 9.17 2.57 -44.60
N GLY A 77 9.17 1.67 -45.59
CA GLY A 77 9.98 1.75 -46.80
C GLY A 77 9.62 2.90 -47.75
N ALA A 78 8.38 3.40 -47.71
CA ALA A 78 7.90 4.52 -48.51
C ALA A 78 8.36 5.90 -48.00
N GLY A 79 8.85 5.97 -46.75
CA GLY A 79 9.55 7.13 -46.21
C GLY A 79 8.78 8.45 -46.29
N ARG A 80 9.10 9.28 -47.29
CA ARG A 80 8.50 10.61 -47.48
C ARG A 80 7.16 10.60 -48.23
N LEU A 81 6.90 9.56 -49.02
CA LEU A 81 5.65 9.43 -49.78
C LEU A 81 4.47 8.93 -48.92
N PHE A 82 4.75 8.39 -47.74
CA PHE A 82 3.74 8.10 -46.74
C PHE A 82 3.45 9.37 -45.92
N ASP A 83 2.40 10.11 -46.29
CA ASP A 83 1.99 11.30 -45.55
C ASP A 83 1.10 10.90 -44.36
N VAL A 84 1.54 11.29 -43.16
CA VAL A 84 0.83 11.05 -41.90
C VAL A 84 -0.38 11.99 -41.77
N ASN A 85 -0.46 13.05 -42.57
CA ASN A 85 -1.53 14.04 -42.52
C ASN A 85 -2.78 13.64 -43.30
N ASP A 86 -2.67 12.68 -44.21
CA ASP A 86 -3.79 12.21 -45.01
C ASP A 86 -4.80 11.46 -44.14
N LYS A 87 -6.07 11.87 -44.20
CA LYS A 87 -7.20 11.25 -43.48
C LYS A 87 -7.82 10.09 -44.25
N THR A 88 -7.00 9.28 -44.91
CA THR A 88 -7.49 8.09 -45.61
C THR A 88 -7.61 6.93 -44.63
N GLU A 89 -8.60 6.05 -44.82
CA GLU A 89 -8.80 4.87 -43.97
C GLU A 89 -7.53 3.99 -43.91
N TYR A 90 -6.81 3.92 -45.02
CA TYR A 90 -5.51 3.27 -45.13
C TYR A 90 -4.46 3.87 -44.17
N VAL A 91 -4.27 5.20 -44.19
CA VAL A 91 -3.28 5.88 -43.33
C VAL A 91 -3.67 5.74 -41.86
N GLU A 92 -4.94 5.91 -41.50
CA GLU A 92 -5.40 5.77 -40.11
C GLU A 92 -5.18 4.34 -39.58
N THR A 93 -5.48 3.32 -40.39
CA THR A 93 -5.27 1.91 -39.98
C THR A 93 -3.80 1.56 -39.83
N ILE A 94 -2.93 2.02 -40.76
CA ILE A 94 -1.49 1.78 -40.66
C ILE A 94 -0.88 2.51 -39.47
N ILE A 95 -1.31 3.75 -39.18
CA ILE A 95 -0.86 4.49 -38.01
C ILE A 95 -1.27 3.76 -36.73
N ALA A 96 -2.52 3.28 -36.63
CA ALA A 96 -2.97 2.51 -35.48
C ALA A 96 -2.13 1.24 -35.27
N HIS A 97 -1.92 0.44 -36.32
CA HIS A 97 -1.08 -0.76 -36.27
C HIS A 97 0.39 -0.43 -35.96
N CYS A 98 0.91 0.69 -36.46
CA CYS A 98 2.25 1.18 -36.17
C CYS A 98 2.42 1.50 -34.68
N ILE A 99 1.46 2.21 -34.08
CA ILE A 99 1.47 2.53 -32.65
C ILE A 99 1.36 1.26 -31.82
N ASP A 100 0.47 0.33 -32.17
CA ASP A 100 0.30 -0.94 -31.45
C ASP A 100 1.57 -1.81 -31.50
N LYS A 101 2.25 -1.84 -32.65
CA LYS A 101 3.53 -2.57 -32.78
C LYS A 101 4.63 -1.88 -32.00
N TYR A 102 4.68 -0.54 -32.06
CA TYR A 102 5.67 0.25 -31.33
C TYR A 102 5.50 0.13 -29.81
N THR A 103 4.28 0.20 -29.31
CA THR A 103 3.97 0.05 -27.87
C THR A 103 4.37 -1.33 -27.38
N LYS A 104 4.05 -2.40 -28.11
CA LYS A 104 4.49 -3.78 -27.77
C LYS A 104 6.02 -3.88 -27.65
N LEU A 105 6.76 -3.38 -28.65
CA LEU A 105 8.22 -3.39 -28.63
C LEU A 105 8.81 -2.57 -27.47
N GLN A 106 8.23 -1.42 -27.16
CA GLN A 106 8.64 -0.59 -26.02
C GLN A 106 8.33 -1.26 -24.67
N VAL A 107 7.18 -1.92 -24.55
CA VAL A 107 6.79 -2.67 -23.35
C VAL A 107 7.76 -3.81 -23.08
N GLU A 108 8.11 -4.60 -24.11
CA GLU A 108 9.08 -5.70 -24.03
C GLU A 108 10.48 -5.18 -23.67
N LYS A 109 10.93 -4.09 -24.31
CA LYS A 109 12.22 -3.46 -24.02
C LYS A 109 12.33 -3.03 -22.56
N PHE A 110 11.26 -2.46 -22.01
CA PHE A 110 11.21 -2.01 -20.63
C PHE A 110 11.13 -3.18 -19.63
N GLN A 111 10.48 -4.29 -19.98
CA GLN A 111 10.44 -5.49 -19.14
C GLN A 111 11.76 -6.27 -19.12
N SER A 112 12.55 -6.15 -20.19
CA SER A 112 13.81 -6.90 -20.37
C SER A 112 15.00 -6.31 -19.59
N ASP A 113 14.83 -5.21 -18.84
CA ASP A 113 15.87 -4.51 -18.05
C ASP A 113 17.25 -4.47 -18.76
N GLY A 114 17.27 -4.16 -20.06
CA GLY A 114 18.49 -3.97 -20.85
C GLY A 114 19.24 -5.24 -21.32
N THR A 115 18.72 -6.45 -21.07
CA THR A 115 19.36 -7.71 -21.50
C THR A 115 19.13 -8.06 -22.97
N ALA A 116 18.01 -7.62 -23.55
CA ALA A 116 17.73 -7.73 -24.97
C ALA A 116 17.88 -6.36 -25.64
N GLN A 117 18.86 -6.20 -26.52
CA GLN A 117 18.94 -5.05 -27.45
C GLN A 117 17.85 -5.20 -28.51
N ILE A 118 16.60 -4.94 -28.15
CA ILE A 118 15.53 -4.79 -29.14
C ILE A 118 15.81 -3.49 -29.89
N GLN A 119 16.34 -3.61 -31.11
CA GLN A 119 16.55 -2.50 -32.01
C GLN A 119 15.19 -2.09 -32.58
N ILE A 120 14.70 -0.94 -32.13
CA ILE A 120 13.53 -0.29 -32.72
C ILE A 120 14.00 0.40 -34.00
N ASP A 121 13.32 0.15 -35.10
CA ASP A 121 13.57 0.84 -36.37
C ASP A 121 13.34 2.36 -36.18
N GLN A 122 14.34 3.17 -36.53
CA GLN A 122 14.27 4.63 -36.46
C GLN A 122 13.11 5.20 -37.28
N ARG A 123 12.73 4.54 -38.38
CA ARG A 123 11.62 4.97 -39.23
C ARG A 123 10.28 4.89 -38.51
N LEU A 124 10.11 3.86 -37.68
CA LEU A 124 8.91 3.65 -36.89
C LEU A 124 8.81 4.72 -35.78
N GLU A 125 9.95 5.02 -35.14
CA GLU A 125 10.03 6.11 -34.17
C GLU A 125 9.74 7.48 -34.79
N ASP A 126 10.23 7.73 -36.02
CA ASP A 126 9.98 8.96 -36.77
C ASP A 126 8.50 9.16 -37.10
N ILE A 127 7.79 8.12 -37.54
CA ILE A 127 6.33 8.21 -37.81
C ILE A 127 5.58 8.56 -36.52
N VAL A 128 5.93 7.91 -35.41
CA VAL A 128 5.33 8.18 -34.10
C VAL A 128 5.65 9.61 -33.65
N ASN A 129 6.88 10.10 -33.84
CA ASN A 129 7.27 11.48 -33.55
C ASN A 129 6.49 12.52 -34.37
N ARG A 130 6.29 12.27 -35.68
CA ARG A 130 5.46 13.13 -36.54
C ARG A 130 4.00 13.14 -36.08
N MET A 131 3.48 12.00 -35.63
CA MET A 131 2.13 11.93 -35.07
C MET A 131 2.01 12.74 -33.77
N PHE A 132 3.01 12.67 -32.89
CA PHE A 132 3.03 13.53 -31.69
C PHE A 132 3.05 15.02 -32.06
N GLN A 133 3.86 15.43 -33.04
CA GLN A 133 3.87 16.80 -33.55
C GLN A 133 2.49 17.23 -34.03
N ARG A 134 1.80 16.38 -34.81
CA ARG A 134 0.42 16.63 -35.23
C ARG A 134 -0.55 16.80 -34.04
N CYS A 135 -0.42 15.99 -32.99
CA CYS A 135 -1.23 16.16 -31.77
C CYS A 135 -0.95 17.50 -31.07
N PHE A 136 0.31 17.97 -31.06
CA PHE A 136 0.68 19.27 -30.50
C PHE A 136 0.13 20.43 -31.34
N ASP A 137 0.22 20.33 -32.66
CA ASP A 137 -0.31 21.33 -33.59
C ASP A 137 -1.85 21.44 -33.48
N ASP A 138 -2.53 20.30 -33.34
CA ASP A 138 -3.98 20.21 -33.13
C ASP A 138 -4.42 20.62 -31.71
N LYS A 139 -3.49 20.92 -30.80
CA LYS A 139 -3.73 21.21 -29.37
C LYS A 139 -4.48 20.10 -28.61
N LYS A 140 -4.33 18.84 -29.05
CA LYS A 140 -4.94 17.64 -28.47
C LYS A 140 -4.02 16.99 -27.42
N TYR A 141 -3.74 17.73 -26.35
CA TYR A 141 -2.79 17.29 -25.31
C TYR A 141 -3.26 16.06 -24.52
N LYS A 142 -4.58 15.88 -24.31
CA LYS A 142 -5.12 14.71 -23.60
C LYS A 142 -4.81 13.39 -24.33
N GLN A 143 -4.88 13.40 -25.66
CA GLN A 143 -4.52 12.27 -26.50
C GLN A 143 -3.00 12.05 -26.49
N ALA A 144 -2.22 13.13 -26.61
CA ALA A 144 -0.76 13.05 -26.55
C ALA A 144 -0.27 12.41 -25.24
N ILE A 145 -0.88 12.75 -24.09
CA ILE A 145 -0.58 12.14 -22.79
C ILE A 145 -0.92 10.64 -22.81
N GLY A 146 -2.08 10.24 -23.33
CA GLY A 146 -2.47 8.83 -23.42
C GLY A 146 -1.47 8.00 -24.23
N ILE A 147 -1.15 8.46 -25.44
CA ILE A 147 -0.18 7.79 -26.31
C ILE A 147 1.22 7.80 -25.68
N ALA A 148 1.63 8.89 -25.02
CA ALA A 148 2.93 8.95 -24.35
C ALA A 148 3.04 7.91 -23.22
N LEU A 149 1.96 7.69 -22.47
CA LEU A 149 1.90 6.67 -21.42
C LEU A 149 1.90 5.25 -22.00
N GLU A 150 1.15 4.99 -23.08
CA GLU A 150 1.14 3.70 -23.79
C GLU A 150 2.52 3.35 -24.39
N THR A 151 3.17 4.34 -25.02
CA THR A 151 4.51 4.19 -25.62
C THR A 151 5.64 4.23 -24.59
N ARG A 152 5.31 4.44 -23.31
CA ARG A 152 6.25 4.55 -22.18
C ARG A 152 7.33 5.62 -22.37
N ARG A 153 7.05 6.69 -23.14
CA ARG A 153 8.01 7.78 -23.39
C ARG A 153 7.74 8.99 -22.50
N ILE A 154 8.62 9.17 -21.52
CA ILE A 154 8.51 10.22 -20.50
C ILE A 154 8.85 11.60 -21.08
N ASP A 155 9.76 11.67 -22.05
CA ASP A 155 10.19 12.94 -22.66
C ASP A 155 9.02 13.68 -23.31
N ILE A 156 8.17 12.95 -24.02
CA ILE A 156 6.99 13.50 -24.70
C ILE A 156 5.89 13.81 -23.70
N PHE A 157 5.73 12.97 -22.68
CA PHE A 157 4.81 13.25 -21.58
C PHE A 157 5.15 14.57 -20.88
N GLU A 158 6.41 14.81 -20.56
CA GLU A 158 6.86 16.07 -19.96
C GLU A 158 6.67 17.26 -20.92
N LYS A 159 7.02 17.08 -22.20
CA LYS A 159 6.82 18.12 -23.22
C LYS A 159 5.35 18.51 -23.36
N ALA A 160 4.45 17.52 -23.38
CA ALA A 160 3.01 17.76 -23.51
C ALA A 160 2.45 18.61 -22.36
N ILE A 161 2.93 18.39 -21.15
CA ILE A 161 2.47 19.14 -19.98
C ILE A 161 3.01 20.58 -19.99
N LYS A 162 4.26 20.79 -20.43
CA LYS A 162 4.89 22.12 -20.50
C LYS A 162 4.32 23.01 -21.60
N GLU A 163 3.96 22.46 -22.75
CA GLU A 163 3.44 23.25 -23.88
C GLU A 163 1.96 23.64 -23.71
N THR A 164 1.26 23.06 -22.72
CA THR A 164 -0.16 23.32 -22.51
C THR A 164 -0.38 24.61 -21.70
N ASN A 165 -1.31 25.46 -22.14
CA ASN A 165 -1.72 26.67 -21.42
C ASN A 165 -2.41 26.41 -20.06
N ASN A 166 -2.93 25.19 -19.84
CA ASN A 166 -3.62 24.78 -18.62
C ASN A 166 -2.92 23.57 -17.98
N SER A 167 -1.77 23.82 -17.33
CA SER A 167 -0.93 22.76 -16.76
C SER A 167 -1.61 22.01 -15.61
N THR A 168 -2.45 22.66 -14.80
CA THR A 168 -3.11 22.03 -13.65
C THR A 168 -4.10 20.94 -14.05
N GLU A 169 -5.01 21.22 -15.01
CA GLU A 169 -5.99 20.22 -15.46
C GLU A 169 -5.30 19.00 -16.11
N MET A 170 -4.23 19.25 -16.88
CA MET A 170 -3.46 18.18 -17.53
C MET A 170 -2.72 17.31 -16.53
N LEU A 171 -2.18 17.90 -15.46
CA LEU A 171 -1.53 17.17 -14.39
C LEU A 171 -2.52 16.30 -13.60
N THR A 172 -3.70 16.82 -13.25
CA THR A 172 -4.75 16.02 -12.61
C THR A 172 -5.23 14.88 -13.52
N TYR A 173 -5.41 15.15 -14.81
CA TYR A 173 -5.75 14.12 -15.80
C TYR A 173 -4.66 13.06 -15.92
N ALA A 174 -3.39 13.47 -16.00
CA ALA A 174 -2.25 12.57 -16.06
C ALA A 174 -2.15 11.71 -14.79
N PHE A 175 -2.36 12.28 -13.61
CA PHE A 175 -2.39 11.54 -12.35
C PHE A 175 -3.52 10.49 -12.35
N LYS A 176 -4.74 10.87 -12.77
CA LYS A 176 -5.87 9.95 -12.85
C LYS A 176 -5.60 8.78 -13.79
N ILE A 177 -5.07 9.03 -14.99
CA ILE A 177 -4.70 7.96 -15.92
C ILE A 177 -3.59 7.08 -15.35
N THR A 178 -2.58 7.70 -14.74
CA THR A 178 -1.46 6.99 -14.10
C THR A 178 -1.97 6.03 -13.03
N MET A 179 -2.99 6.42 -12.26
CA MET A 179 -3.58 5.56 -11.23
C MET A 179 -4.53 4.48 -11.78
N GLN A 180 -5.24 4.75 -12.87
CA GLN A 180 -6.25 3.84 -13.42
C GLN A 180 -5.69 2.84 -14.45
N LEU A 181 -4.79 3.30 -15.33
CA LEU A 181 -4.34 2.54 -16.50
C LEU A 181 -3.01 1.80 -16.27
N LEU A 182 -2.12 2.34 -15.43
CA LEU A 182 -0.79 1.75 -15.25
C LEU A 182 -0.80 0.60 -14.24
N GLN A 183 -0.74 -0.62 -14.77
CA GLN A 183 -0.63 -1.85 -13.98
C GLN A 183 0.79 -2.11 -13.47
N ASN A 184 1.82 -1.74 -14.23
CA ASN A 184 3.21 -2.00 -13.86
C ASN A 184 3.73 -0.98 -12.84
N ARG A 185 4.18 -1.46 -11.67
CA ARG A 185 4.70 -0.64 -10.58
C ARG A 185 5.96 0.15 -10.97
N LYS A 186 6.94 -0.48 -11.62
CA LYS A 186 8.22 0.16 -11.98
C LYS A 186 7.97 1.41 -12.85
N PHE A 187 7.16 1.25 -13.90
CA PHE A 187 6.85 2.38 -14.79
C PHE A 187 5.98 3.44 -14.09
N ARG A 188 4.99 3.02 -13.28
CA ARG A 188 4.17 3.94 -12.49
C ARG A 188 5.01 4.81 -11.56
N THR A 189 6.00 4.23 -10.88
CA THR A 189 6.96 4.96 -10.03
C THR A 189 7.73 6.02 -10.82
N VAL A 190 8.20 5.69 -12.02
CA VAL A 190 8.92 6.67 -12.86
C VAL A 190 8.01 7.82 -13.29
N VAL A 191 6.80 7.53 -13.74
CA VAL A 191 5.82 8.56 -14.14
C VAL A 191 5.45 9.45 -12.94
N LEU A 192 5.24 8.87 -11.75
CA LEU A 192 4.95 9.63 -10.54
C LEU A 192 6.11 10.55 -10.13
N ARG A 193 7.37 10.09 -10.22
CA ARG A 193 8.54 10.95 -9.96
C ARG A 193 8.59 12.14 -10.92
N THR A 194 8.30 11.91 -12.20
CA THR A 194 8.21 12.99 -13.19
C THR A 194 7.07 13.95 -12.87
N LEU A 195 5.89 13.43 -12.49
CA LEU A 195 4.76 14.26 -12.07
C LEU A 195 5.11 15.14 -10.86
N VAL A 196 5.74 14.58 -9.82
CA VAL A 196 6.20 15.35 -8.65
C VAL A 196 7.12 16.49 -9.08
N ARG A 197 8.11 16.22 -9.95
CA ARG A 197 9.01 17.25 -10.49
C ARG A 197 8.25 18.34 -11.25
N LEU A 198 7.21 17.97 -12.01
CA LEU A 198 6.40 18.93 -12.76
C LEU A 198 5.53 19.79 -11.85
N TYR A 199 4.92 19.20 -10.82
CA TYR A 199 4.13 19.95 -9.84
C TYR A 199 4.98 20.95 -9.05
N LEU A 200 6.21 20.59 -8.66
CA LEU A 200 7.11 21.50 -7.95
C LEU A 200 7.60 22.68 -8.80
N ASN A 201 7.66 22.51 -10.13
CA ASN A 201 8.09 23.57 -11.06
C ASN A 201 6.95 24.54 -11.44
N LEU A 202 5.73 24.36 -10.93
CA LEU A 202 4.62 25.29 -11.15
C LEU A 202 4.82 26.59 -10.36
N GLN A 203 4.26 27.70 -10.87
CA GLN A 203 4.29 28.99 -10.17
C GLN A 203 3.60 28.95 -8.80
N VAL A 204 2.55 28.14 -8.68
CA VAL A 204 1.90 27.80 -7.41
C VAL A 204 1.91 26.27 -7.33
N PRO A 205 2.80 25.66 -6.53
CA PRO A 205 2.84 24.23 -6.37
C PRO A 205 1.56 23.71 -5.71
N ASP A 206 0.99 22.65 -6.29
CA ASP A 206 -0.13 21.92 -5.71
C ASP A 206 0.40 20.82 -4.78
N PHE A 207 0.57 21.17 -3.51
CA PHE A 207 1.17 20.28 -2.52
C PHE A 207 0.30 19.06 -2.20
N ILE A 208 -1.03 19.13 -2.38
CA ILE A 208 -1.93 18.00 -2.10
C ILE A 208 -1.65 16.86 -3.08
N ASN A 209 -1.65 17.18 -4.38
CA ASN A 209 -1.36 16.19 -5.42
C ASN A 209 0.08 15.66 -5.36
N VAL A 210 1.03 16.51 -4.95
CA VAL A 210 2.42 16.09 -4.69
C VAL A 210 2.48 15.08 -3.55
N CYS A 211 1.84 15.36 -2.42
CA CYS A 211 1.81 14.43 -1.28
C CYS A 211 1.13 13.11 -1.65
N GLN A 212 0.02 13.13 -2.40
CA GLN A 212 -0.60 11.90 -2.91
C GLN A 212 0.36 11.09 -3.79
N CYS A 213 1.09 11.73 -4.70
CA CYS A 213 2.11 11.06 -5.50
C CYS A 213 3.23 10.46 -4.63
N LEU A 214 3.69 11.20 -3.62
CA LEU A 214 4.75 10.78 -2.71
C LEU A 214 4.34 9.60 -1.82
N ILE A 215 3.07 9.52 -1.41
CA ILE A 215 2.52 8.35 -0.69
C ILE A 215 2.66 7.09 -1.56
N PHE A 216 2.31 7.16 -2.86
CA PHE A 216 2.46 6.01 -3.76
C PHE A 216 3.91 5.68 -4.12
N LEU A 217 4.81 6.65 -4.01
CA LEU A 217 6.25 6.47 -4.19
C LEU A 217 6.95 5.90 -2.95
N ASP A 218 6.30 5.97 -1.78
CA ASP A 218 6.86 5.60 -0.46
C ASP A 218 8.17 6.37 -0.14
N ASP A 219 8.22 7.66 -0.51
CA ASP A 219 9.35 8.57 -0.29
C ASP A 219 9.04 9.58 0.85
N PRO A 220 9.21 9.21 2.14
CA PRO A 220 8.81 10.05 3.29
C PRO A 220 9.70 11.28 3.49
N ASP A 221 10.99 11.19 3.14
CA ASP A 221 11.96 12.27 3.36
C ASP A 221 11.58 13.54 2.57
N GLN A 222 11.17 13.38 1.31
CA GLN A 222 10.72 14.50 0.48
C GLN A 222 9.44 15.15 1.03
N VAL A 223 8.53 14.38 1.61
CA VAL A 223 7.32 14.94 2.26
C VAL A 223 7.72 15.73 3.50
N ALA A 224 8.65 15.23 4.30
CA ALA A 224 9.15 15.94 5.48
C ALA A 224 9.79 17.29 5.09
N ASP A 225 10.61 17.32 4.04
CA ASP A 225 11.25 18.54 3.54
C ASP A 225 10.22 19.56 3.01
N ILE A 226 9.17 19.09 2.31
CA ILE A 226 8.06 19.93 1.84
C ILE A 226 7.29 20.52 3.03
N LEU A 227 6.90 19.69 4.00
CA LEU A 227 6.19 20.13 5.20
C LEU A 227 7.03 21.15 5.98
N GLN A 228 8.33 20.92 6.11
CA GLN A 228 9.23 21.86 6.77
C GLN A 228 9.28 23.21 6.06
N THR A 229 9.38 23.20 4.72
CA THR A 229 9.39 24.41 3.90
C THR A 229 8.09 25.20 4.08
N LEU A 230 6.95 24.52 4.14
CA LEU A 230 5.64 25.13 4.35
C LEU A 230 5.47 25.69 5.76
N VAL A 231 5.98 25.00 6.79
CA VAL A 231 5.89 25.42 8.19
C VAL A 231 6.75 26.66 8.49
N ARG A 232 7.90 26.78 7.82
CA ARG A 232 8.79 27.97 7.86
C ARG A 232 8.22 29.17 7.10
N GLY A 233 7.22 28.94 6.27
CA GLY A 233 6.60 29.93 5.40
C GLY A 233 5.62 30.89 6.08
N THR A 234 4.76 31.49 5.26
CA THR A 234 3.68 32.39 5.69
C THR A 234 2.56 31.64 6.41
N THR A 235 1.67 32.37 7.10
CA THR A 235 0.52 31.77 7.80
C THR A 235 -0.38 30.92 6.89
N ASP A 236 -0.54 31.32 5.62
CA ASP A 236 -1.32 30.55 4.65
C ASP A 236 -0.63 29.23 4.26
N GLN A 237 0.70 29.23 4.14
CA GLN A 237 1.49 28.01 3.88
C GLN A 237 1.47 27.06 5.08
N MET A 238 1.44 27.60 6.29
CA MET A 238 1.25 26.82 7.51
C MET A 238 -0.14 26.15 7.57
N LEU A 239 -1.21 26.87 7.19
CA LEU A 239 -2.56 26.29 7.10
C LEU A 239 -2.61 25.16 6.06
N MET A 240 -1.94 25.33 4.91
CA MET A 240 -1.77 24.26 3.93
C MET A 240 -1.00 23.06 4.50
N ALA A 241 0.05 23.29 5.29
CA ALA A 241 0.78 22.19 5.95
C ALA A 241 -0.11 21.38 6.90
N TYR A 242 -1.06 22.03 7.59
CA TYR A 242 -2.02 21.33 8.45
C TYR A 242 -3.05 20.54 7.65
N GLN A 243 -3.54 21.07 6.52
CA GLN A 243 -4.42 20.32 5.61
C GLN A 243 -3.71 19.07 5.09
N ILE A 244 -2.48 19.22 4.62
CA ILE A 244 -1.64 18.09 4.19
C ILE A 244 -1.42 17.11 5.35
N GLY A 245 -1.21 17.60 6.57
CA GLY A 245 -1.09 16.74 7.76
C GLY A 245 -2.31 15.85 7.99
N PHE A 246 -3.53 16.40 7.83
CA PHE A 246 -4.76 15.61 7.93
C PHE A 246 -4.91 14.62 6.75
N ASP A 247 -4.62 15.06 5.53
CA ASP A 247 -4.69 14.21 4.33
C ASP A 247 -3.68 13.05 4.41
N LEU A 248 -2.47 13.32 4.92
CA LEU A 248 -1.44 12.31 5.17
C LEU A 248 -1.90 11.31 6.23
N TYR A 249 -2.50 11.77 7.33
CA TYR A 249 -3.00 10.88 8.38
C TYR A 249 -4.09 9.93 7.86
N GLU A 250 -4.98 10.41 6.97
CA GLU A 250 -6.05 9.60 6.39
C GLU A 250 -5.56 8.65 5.29
N SER A 251 -4.62 9.09 4.45
CA SER A 251 -4.24 8.38 3.22
C SER A 251 -2.96 7.55 3.32
N ALA A 252 -2.02 7.92 4.20
CA ALA A 252 -0.71 7.28 4.27
C ALA A 252 -0.68 6.06 5.21
N THR A 253 0.33 5.20 5.05
CA THR A 253 0.54 4.06 5.94
C THR A 253 1.17 4.51 7.27
N GLN A 254 0.95 3.73 8.34
CA GLN A 254 1.49 4.05 9.67
C GLN A 254 3.03 4.13 9.67
N GLN A 255 3.70 3.23 8.93
CA GLN A 255 5.15 3.24 8.78
C GLN A 255 5.65 4.55 8.16
N PHE A 256 4.93 5.04 7.14
CA PHE A 256 5.26 6.29 6.45
C PHE A 256 5.11 7.49 7.39
N LEU A 257 4.01 7.53 8.15
CA LEU A 257 3.77 8.58 9.16
C LEU A 257 4.83 8.59 10.26
N ASN A 258 5.23 7.43 10.78
CA ASN A 258 6.26 7.34 11.81
C ASN A 258 7.61 7.87 11.30
N LYS A 259 8.01 7.52 10.07
CA LYS A 259 9.24 8.05 9.45
C LYS A 259 9.19 9.56 9.26
N ILE A 260 8.05 10.11 8.84
CA ILE A 260 7.86 11.56 8.71
C ILE A 260 7.95 12.23 10.08
N GLN A 261 7.29 11.68 11.10
CA GLN A 261 7.37 12.20 12.46
C GLN A 261 8.81 12.21 12.98
N ASP A 262 9.57 11.14 12.75
CA ASP A 262 10.98 11.06 13.15
C ASP A 262 11.86 12.07 12.39
N ALA A 263 11.66 12.21 11.08
CA ALA A 263 12.36 13.21 10.27
C ALA A 263 12.05 14.65 10.73
N LEU A 264 10.78 14.96 10.99
CA LEU A 264 10.36 16.27 11.50
C LEU A 264 10.90 16.54 12.92
N ARG A 265 11.04 15.50 13.77
CA ARG A 265 11.62 15.61 15.11
C ARG A 265 13.12 15.89 15.08
N VAL A 266 13.87 15.23 14.19
CA VAL A 266 15.32 15.45 14.03
C VAL A 266 15.60 16.87 13.53
N GLN A 267 14.71 17.40 12.69
CA GLN A 267 14.85 18.73 12.10
C GLN A 267 14.25 19.86 12.96
N ALA A 268 13.63 19.55 14.10
CA ALA A 268 13.12 20.54 15.04
C ALA A 268 14.28 21.26 15.77
N PRO A 269 14.19 22.58 16.04
CA PRO A 269 15.24 23.35 16.72
C PRO A 269 15.62 22.79 18.11
N ILE A 270 14.65 22.15 18.78
CA ILE A 270 14.89 21.29 19.94
C ILE A 270 14.38 19.90 19.54
N PRO A 271 15.21 18.83 19.63
CA PRO A 271 14.72 17.47 19.54
C PRO A 271 13.67 17.25 20.63
N ILE A 272 12.40 17.14 20.24
CA ILE A 272 11.32 16.76 21.15
C ILE A 272 11.52 15.26 21.43
N MET A 273 12.25 14.95 22.51
CA MET A 273 12.44 13.59 22.98
C MET A 273 11.21 13.15 23.77
N PHE A 274 10.62 12.01 23.41
CA PHE A 274 9.97 11.13 24.37
C PHE A 274 10.86 9.90 24.56
N ASP A 275 11.15 9.61 25.83
CA ASP A 275 11.90 8.50 26.42
C ASP A 275 12.59 7.53 25.46
N LYS A 276 13.89 7.77 25.20
CA LYS A 276 14.82 6.67 25.00
C LYS A 276 15.36 6.24 26.37
N GLN A 277 14.73 5.27 27.02
CA GLN A 277 15.38 4.42 28.02
C GLN A 277 16.36 3.42 27.35
N GLN A 278 17.20 3.89 26.45
CA GLN A 278 18.26 3.08 25.84
C GLN A 278 19.61 3.76 26.06
N GLU A 279 20.04 3.83 27.31
CA GLU A 279 21.44 4.00 27.71
C GLU A 279 21.64 3.65 29.21
N ILE A 280 21.42 2.40 29.60
CA ILE A 280 21.93 1.86 30.89
C ILE A 280 22.65 0.49 30.69
N ILE A 281 22.96 0.08 29.47
CA ILE A 281 23.72 -1.17 29.22
C ILE A 281 25.02 -0.87 28.50
N LYS A 282 25.87 0.00 29.05
CA LYS A 282 27.30 0.09 28.67
C LYS A 282 28.28 0.38 29.81
N ASP A 283 27.84 0.64 31.04
CA ASP A 283 28.74 1.00 32.15
C ASP A 283 28.91 -0.07 33.25
N GLU A 284 28.57 -1.34 33.00
CA GLU A 284 28.85 -2.44 33.95
C GLU A 284 29.97 -3.40 33.51
N GLN A 285 30.83 -3.01 32.57
CA GLN A 285 32.06 -3.75 32.29
C GLN A 285 33.29 -2.85 32.20
N GLN A 286 33.66 -2.24 33.33
CA GLN A 286 35.06 -1.96 33.69
C GLN A 286 35.13 -1.42 35.13
N GLY A 287 35.56 -2.27 36.07
CA GLY A 287 35.74 -1.81 37.46
C GLY A 287 35.94 -2.90 38.51
N THR A 288 36.79 -3.89 38.29
CA THR A 288 37.37 -4.68 39.39
C THR A 288 38.50 -3.88 40.03
N THR A 289 38.40 -3.55 41.34
CA THR A 289 39.42 -3.80 42.40
C THR A 289 39.13 -3.06 43.72
N GLY A 290 39.01 -3.82 44.83
CA GLY A 290 39.23 -3.44 46.25
C GLY A 290 38.20 -2.49 46.90
N SER A 291 37.79 -2.56 48.17
CA SER A 291 38.23 -3.29 49.37
C SER A 291 37.23 -3.03 50.52
N GLU A 292 36.89 -4.08 51.27
CA GLU A 292 36.56 -4.20 52.71
C GLU A 292 35.78 -3.12 53.51
N SER A 293 34.70 -3.57 54.18
CA SER A 293 34.34 -3.47 55.63
C SER A 293 32.80 -3.29 55.80
N MET A 294 32.03 -4.29 56.28
CA MET A 294 31.77 -4.80 57.65
C MET A 294 30.67 -4.05 58.44
N GLU A 295 29.82 -4.84 59.13
CA GLU A 295 28.84 -4.51 60.19
C GLU A 295 27.41 -4.02 59.81
N THR A 296 26.33 -4.26 60.57
CA THR A 296 25.71 -5.45 61.20
C THR A 296 24.26 -5.07 61.63
N ASN A 297 23.35 -6.06 61.61
CA ASN A 297 22.23 -6.32 62.56
C ASN A 297 20.87 -5.57 62.60
N GLN A 298 19.82 -6.41 62.61
CA GLN A 298 18.57 -6.43 63.42
C GLN A 298 17.50 -5.34 63.16
N GLY A 299 16.17 -5.53 63.22
CA GLY A 299 15.27 -6.62 63.60
C GLY A 299 13.85 -6.03 63.86
N GLU A 300 12.79 -6.74 63.45
CA GLU A 300 11.39 -6.78 63.95
C GLU A 300 10.39 -5.58 63.89
N THR A 301 9.32 -5.81 63.11
CA THR A 301 7.85 -5.79 63.42
C THR A 301 7.13 -4.55 64.00
N SER A 302 6.14 -4.01 63.24
CA SER A 302 4.69 -3.82 63.60
C SER A 302 4.02 -2.52 63.10
N ARG A 303 3.09 -2.69 62.16
CA ARG A 303 1.82 -1.97 61.81
C ARG A 303 1.45 -0.55 62.31
N GLN A 304 0.79 0.15 61.36
CA GLN A 304 -0.10 1.35 61.39
C GLN A 304 0.65 2.70 61.40
N SER A 305 0.37 3.70 60.56
CA SER A 305 -0.87 4.11 59.88
C SER A 305 -0.58 5.04 58.68
N VAL A 306 -1.55 5.08 57.76
CA VAL A 306 -1.82 6.03 56.67
C VAL A 306 -1.18 7.42 56.84
N GLU A 307 -0.38 7.84 55.84
CA GLU A 307 -0.23 9.25 55.44
C GLU A 307 0.39 9.33 54.03
N GLU A 308 -0.03 10.35 53.29
CA GLU A 308 -0.03 10.50 51.84
C GLU A 308 1.38 10.55 51.21
N SER A 309 1.61 9.71 50.20
CA SER A 309 2.83 9.73 49.39
C SER A 309 2.82 10.92 48.42
N THR A 310 3.69 11.89 48.71
CA THR A 310 4.11 12.95 47.79
C THR A 310 4.79 12.36 46.55
N PRO A 311 4.64 12.97 45.35
CA PRO A 311 5.26 12.45 44.13
C PRO A 311 6.77 12.68 44.13
N SER A 312 7.50 11.65 43.74
CA SER A 312 8.96 11.57 43.62
C SER A 312 9.56 12.68 42.71
N LYS A 313 10.66 13.26 43.20
CA LYS A 313 11.36 14.45 42.70
C LYS A 313 11.97 14.35 41.29
N ASP A 314 11.95 13.19 40.65
CA ASP A 314 12.60 12.98 39.34
C ASP A 314 11.76 13.42 38.12
N LYS A 315 10.44 13.64 38.28
CA LYS A 315 9.59 14.21 37.21
C LYS A 315 9.67 15.73 37.10
N GLN A 316 10.12 16.42 38.14
CA GLN A 316 10.19 17.89 38.17
C GLN A 316 11.49 18.42 37.54
N SER A 317 12.60 17.69 37.67
CA SER A 317 13.90 18.05 37.10
C SER A 317 13.90 18.02 35.56
N LEU A 318 13.27 17.02 34.93
CA LEU A 318 13.17 16.91 33.45
C LEU A 318 12.21 17.94 32.82
N GLN A 319 11.14 18.33 33.52
CA GLN A 319 10.21 19.38 33.07
C GLN A 319 10.79 20.80 33.20
N GLN A 320 11.75 21.01 34.11
CA GLN A 320 12.45 22.28 34.25
C GLN A 320 13.50 22.50 33.15
N GLU A 321 14.29 21.49 32.77
CA GLU A 321 15.26 21.64 31.68
C GLU A 321 14.62 21.91 30.30
N HIS A 322 13.43 21.36 30.03
CA HIS A 322 12.69 21.60 28.78
C HIS A 322 12.09 23.02 28.74
N LYS A 323 11.63 23.55 29.87
CA LYS A 323 11.12 24.94 29.99
C LYS A 323 12.25 25.98 29.93
N ASP A 324 13.42 25.67 30.48
CA ASP A 324 14.57 26.58 30.51
C ASP A 324 15.27 26.68 29.15
N LYS A 325 15.28 25.59 28.35
CA LYS A 325 15.75 25.64 26.95
C LYS A 325 14.79 26.38 26.03
N VAL A 326 13.46 26.14 26.13
CA VAL A 326 12.43 26.87 25.36
C VAL A 326 12.44 28.38 25.64
N ASN A 327 12.89 28.81 26.83
CA ASN A 327 12.99 30.22 27.16
C ASN A 327 14.15 30.96 26.46
N ASN A 328 15.20 30.25 26.03
CA ASN A 328 16.40 30.82 25.41
C ASN A 328 16.35 30.93 23.87
N LEU A 329 15.28 30.49 23.20
CA LEU A 329 15.10 30.62 21.75
C LEU A 329 14.54 31.99 21.32
N SER A 330 14.87 32.41 20.11
CA SER A 330 14.29 33.61 19.47
C SER A 330 12.77 33.48 19.36
N GLN A 331 12.02 34.60 19.35
CA GLN A 331 10.55 34.57 19.23
C GLN A 331 10.07 33.82 17.97
N GLU A 332 10.83 33.86 16.88
CA GLU A 332 10.55 33.14 15.64
C GLU A 332 10.77 31.63 15.77
N GLU A 333 11.78 31.21 16.53
CA GLU A 333 12.07 29.80 16.80
C GLU A 333 11.05 29.18 17.75
N LYS A 334 10.53 29.95 18.73
CA LYS A 334 9.42 29.51 19.58
C LYS A 334 8.12 29.31 18.79
N GLN A 335 7.83 30.21 17.84
CA GLN A 335 6.69 30.06 16.96
C GLN A 335 6.85 28.85 16.02
N LEU A 336 8.05 28.64 15.47
CA LEU A 336 8.36 27.49 14.64
C LEU A 336 8.18 26.18 15.42
N GLN A 337 8.65 26.14 16.66
CA GLN A 337 8.50 25.00 17.57
C GLN A 337 7.02 24.70 17.83
N GLU A 338 6.20 25.71 18.17
CA GLU A 338 4.75 25.52 18.40
C GLU A 338 4.04 25.01 17.13
N ARG A 339 4.44 25.49 15.95
CA ARG A 339 3.88 25.04 14.67
C ARG A 339 4.20 23.57 14.40
N ILE A 340 5.44 23.15 14.66
CA ILE A 340 5.88 21.77 14.50
C ILE A 340 5.18 20.86 15.51
N GLU A 341 5.05 21.28 16.77
CA GLU A 341 4.32 20.51 17.80
C GLU A 341 2.85 20.28 17.43
N LYS A 342 2.18 21.31 16.90
CA LYS A 342 0.81 21.17 16.37
C LYS A 342 0.75 20.22 15.18
N LEU A 343 1.72 20.30 14.26
CA LEU A 343 1.78 19.37 13.13
C LEU A 343 2.01 17.92 13.59
N LEU A 344 2.89 17.70 14.57
CA LEU A 344 3.11 16.38 15.16
C LEU A 344 1.86 15.84 15.86
N SER A 345 1.08 16.70 16.53
CA SER A 345 -0.21 16.33 17.14
C SER A 345 -1.29 15.98 16.10
N ILE A 346 -1.24 16.59 14.91
CA ILE A 346 -2.11 16.23 13.79
C ILE A 346 -1.66 14.87 13.20
N LEU A 347 -0.37 14.70 12.94
CA LEU A 347 0.19 13.47 12.37
C LEU A 347 0.09 12.27 13.33
N SER A 348 0.03 12.50 14.65
CA SER A 348 -0.22 11.43 15.63
C SER A 348 -1.68 10.99 15.66
N GLY A 349 -2.60 11.75 15.05
CA GLY A 349 -4.02 11.40 14.98
C GLY A 349 -4.83 11.66 16.24
N GLU A 350 -4.22 12.13 17.34
CA GLU A 350 -4.92 12.34 18.61
C GLU A 350 -6.10 13.31 18.47
N ILE A 351 -5.92 14.38 17.69
CA ILE A 351 -6.96 15.37 17.43
C ILE A 351 -8.10 14.73 16.62
N THR A 352 -7.77 14.03 15.54
CA THR A 352 -8.75 13.37 14.66
C THR A 352 -9.59 12.35 15.42
N ILE A 353 -8.95 11.51 16.24
CA ILE A 353 -9.63 10.52 17.09
C ILE A 353 -10.53 11.21 18.11
N GLY A 354 -10.03 12.26 18.77
CA GLY A 354 -10.81 13.00 19.76
C GLY A 354 -12.06 13.65 19.16
N VAL A 355 -11.94 14.26 17.97
CA VAL A 355 -13.08 14.87 17.27
C VAL A 355 -14.06 13.80 16.78
N HIS A 356 -13.57 12.69 16.21
CA HIS A 356 -14.43 11.59 15.77
C HIS A 356 -15.20 10.96 16.93
N MET A 357 -14.54 10.76 18.08
CA MET A 357 -15.19 10.26 19.29
C MET A 357 -16.26 11.24 19.79
N GLN A 358 -15.98 12.54 19.86
CA GLN A 358 -16.98 13.54 20.25
C GLN A 358 -18.20 13.55 19.32
N PHE A 359 -17.97 13.35 18.02
CA PHE A 359 -19.05 13.24 17.03
C PHE A 359 -19.91 12.01 17.30
N LEU A 360 -19.31 10.83 17.50
CA LEU A 360 -20.03 9.58 17.78
C LEU A 360 -20.81 9.63 19.09
N ILE A 361 -20.26 10.24 20.14
CA ILE A 361 -20.94 10.40 21.43
C ILE A 361 -22.19 11.29 21.29
N LYS A 362 -22.07 12.41 20.54
CA LYS A 362 -23.18 13.36 20.37
C LYS A 362 -24.27 12.85 19.43
N ASN A 363 -23.89 12.17 18.36
CA ASN A 363 -24.79 11.70 17.31
C ASN A 363 -25.04 10.19 17.40
N ASN A 364 -25.35 9.70 18.60
CA ASN A 364 -25.72 8.30 18.79
C ASN A 364 -27.20 8.08 18.44
N HIS A 365 -27.45 7.35 17.36
CA HIS A 365 -28.80 6.96 16.90
C HIS A 365 -29.08 5.46 17.07
N ALA A 366 -28.32 4.75 17.90
CA ALA A 366 -28.53 3.33 18.16
C ALA A 366 -29.80 3.09 18.98
N ASP A 367 -30.65 2.18 18.53
CA ASP A 367 -31.86 1.77 19.26
C ASP A 367 -31.58 0.56 20.18
N LEU A 368 -31.61 0.82 21.48
CA LEU A 368 -31.42 -0.18 22.53
C LEU A 368 -32.59 -1.18 22.62
N LEU A 369 -33.78 -0.88 22.06
CA LEU A 369 -34.91 -1.80 22.04
C LEU A 369 -34.64 -3.01 21.15
N ILE A 370 -33.98 -2.80 20.01
CA ILE A 370 -33.58 -3.89 19.11
C ILE A 370 -32.68 -4.87 19.85
N LEU A 371 -31.70 -4.37 20.60
CA LEU A 371 -30.80 -5.19 21.41
C LEU A 371 -31.53 -5.96 22.52
N LYS A 372 -32.56 -5.37 23.14
CA LYS A 372 -33.40 -6.08 24.12
C LYS A 372 -34.17 -7.23 23.46
N GLN A 373 -34.76 -7.01 22.29
CA GLN A 373 -35.46 -8.06 21.56
C GLN A 373 -34.52 -9.19 21.12
N ILE A 374 -33.32 -8.85 20.64
CA ILE A 374 -32.29 -9.83 20.30
C ILE A 374 -31.90 -10.65 21.54
N LYS A 375 -31.62 -9.98 22.67
CA LYS A 375 -31.27 -10.63 23.93
C LYS A 375 -32.37 -11.61 24.38
N ASP A 376 -33.64 -11.22 24.31
CA ASP A 376 -34.75 -12.08 24.73
C ASP A 376 -34.93 -13.31 23.83
N ALA A 377 -34.51 -13.23 22.56
CA ALA A 377 -34.50 -14.35 21.63
C ALA A 377 -33.32 -15.31 21.83
N VAL A 378 -32.27 -14.92 22.56
CA VAL A 378 -31.03 -15.68 22.73
C VAL A 378 -31.22 -16.83 23.72
N ARG A 379 -30.98 -18.06 23.23
CA ARG A 379 -31.02 -19.29 24.06
C ARG A 379 -29.71 -20.07 24.10
N ASN A 380 -28.82 -19.85 23.12
CA ASN A 380 -27.58 -20.60 22.94
C ASN A 380 -26.33 -19.74 23.19
N SER A 381 -25.21 -20.37 23.57
CA SER A 381 -23.91 -19.71 23.77
C SER A 381 -23.41 -18.96 22.52
N VAL A 382 -23.58 -19.53 21.32
CA VAL A 382 -23.22 -18.84 20.06
C VAL A 382 -24.03 -17.56 19.86
N CYS A 383 -25.32 -17.60 20.18
CA CYS A 383 -26.20 -16.44 20.10
C CYS A 383 -25.84 -15.37 21.14
N HIS A 384 -25.32 -15.77 22.31
CA HIS A 384 -24.78 -14.83 23.29
C HIS A 384 -23.58 -14.07 22.70
N THR A 385 -22.59 -14.77 22.14
CA THR A 385 -21.45 -14.15 21.46
C THR A 385 -21.89 -13.22 20.32
N ALA A 386 -22.82 -13.67 19.48
CA ALA A 386 -23.35 -12.87 18.37
C ALA A 386 -24.01 -11.57 18.86
N THR A 387 -24.78 -11.62 19.96
CA THR A 387 -25.45 -10.44 20.53
C THR A 387 -24.44 -9.43 21.08
N VAL A 388 -23.40 -9.91 21.75
CA VAL A 388 -22.35 -9.05 22.30
C VAL A 388 -21.50 -8.40 21.21
N ILE A 389 -21.17 -9.15 20.15
CA ILE A 389 -20.50 -8.59 18.95
C ILE A 389 -21.39 -7.55 18.25
N ALA A 390 -22.68 -7.85 18.07
CA ALA A 390 -23.64 -6.92 17.47
C ALA A 390 -23.72 -5.61 18.27
N ASN A 391 -23.80 -5.68 19.60
CA ASN A 391 -23.75 -4.51 20.46
C ASN A 391 -22.42 -3.75 20.29
N GLY A 392 -21.29 -4.46 20.21
CA GLY A 392 -19.98 -3.86 19.96
C GLY A 392 -19.93 -3.06 18.66
N TYR A 393 -20.48 -3.59 17.57
CA TYR A 393 -20.53 -2.88 16.28
C TYR A 393 -21.52 -1.71 16.27
N MET A 394 -22.72 -1.89 16.86
CA MET A 394 -23.73 -0.83 16.93
C MET A 394 -23.27 0.39 17.73
N LEU A 395 -22.47 0.16 18.77
CA LEU A 395 -22.01 1.20 19.71
C LEU A 395 -20.51 1.51 19.58
N SER A 396 -19.87 1.12 18.47
CA SER A 396 -18.43 1.32 18.24
C SER A 396 -18.02 2.78 18.41
N GLY A 397 -17.10 3.06 19.34
CA GLY A 397 -16.57 4.40 19.62
C GLY A 397 -17.54 5.38 20.30
N THR A 398 -18.76 4.94 20.67
CA THR A 398 -19.74 5.80 21.36
C THR A 398 -19.53 5.87 22.87
N THR A 399 -18.65 5.03 23.43
CA THR A 399 -18.38 4.90 24.88
C THR A 399 -19.62 4.56 25.74
N SER A 400 -20.75 4.21 25.13
CA SER A 400 -21.96 3.85 25.85
C SER A 400 -21.94 2.36 26.19
N ASP A 401 -21.69 2.06 27.46
CA ASP A 401 -21.69 0.70 28.01
C ASP A 401 -23.00 0.34 28.76
N GLN A 402 -24.07 1.12 28.53
CA GLN A 402 -25.35 0.96 29.23
C GLN A 402 -25.92 -0.46 29.10
N PHE A 403 -25.84 -1.06 27.90
CA PHE A 403 -26.29 -2.45 27.70
C PHE A 403 -25.54 -3.44 28.58
N PHE A 404 -24.23 -3.25 28.82
CA PHE A 404 -23.45 -4.12 29.68
C PHE A 404 -23.82 -3.95 31.15
N ARG A 405 -23.99 -2.70 31.61
CA ARG A 405 -24.37 -2.37 32.99
C ARG A 405 -25.76 -2.92 33.35
N ASP A 406 -26.72 -2.77 32.44
CA ASP A 406 -28.10 -3.21 32.66
C ASP A 406 -28.24 -4.75 32.65
N ASN A 407 -27.27 -5.47 32.08
CA ASN A 407 -27.35 -6.92 31.83
C ASN A 407 -26.18 -7.71 32.42
N LEU A 408 -25.57 -7.23 33.52
CA LEU A 408 -24.43 -7.89 34.18
C LEU A 408 -24.71 -9.36 34.54
N GLU A 409 -25.89 -9.68 35.08
CA GLU A 409 -26.26 -11.06 35.41
C GLU A 409 -26.33 -11.97 34.19
N TRP A 410 -26.76 -11.43 33.04
CA TRP A 410 -26.84 -12.18 31.80
C TRP A 410 -25.43 -12.42 31.22
N LEU A 411 -24.57 -11.41 31.26
CA LEU A 411 -23.16 -11.53 30.86
C LEU A 411 -22.37 -12.48 31.76
N ALA A 412 -22.68 -12.53 33.06
CA ALA A 412 -22.04 -13.46 33.99
C ALA A 412 -22.31 -14.94 33.65
N ARG A 413 -23.39 -15.24 32.92
CA ARG A 413 -23.69 -16.60 32.42
C ARG A 413 -22.80 -17.05 31.28
N ALA A 414 -22.07 -16.13 30.63
CA ALA A 414 -21.11 -16.47 29.59
C ALA A 414 -20.02 -17.40 30.16
N THR A 415 -19.51 -18.33 29.36
CA THR A 415 -18.45 -19.27 29.76
C THR A 415 -17.29 -19.25 28.77
N ASN A 416 -16.06 -19.39 29.26
CA ASN A 416 -14.82 -19.52 28.47
C ASN A 416 -14.68 -18.40 27.40
N TRP A 417 -14.62 -18.76 26.12
CA TRP A 417 -14.45 -17.84 24.99
C TRP A 417 -15.58 -16.80 24.87
N ALA A 418 -16.80 -17.09 25.35
CA ALA A 418 -17.85 -16.07 25.38
C ALA A 418 -17.53 -14.94 26.37
N LYS A 419 -16.83 -15.24 27.49
CA LYS A 419 -16.31 -14.21 28.41
C LYS A 419 -15.16 -13.42 27.76
N PHE A 420 -14.28 -14.12 27.02
CA PHE A 420 -13.21 -13.46 26.26
C PHE A 420 -13.78 -12.45 25.26
N THR A 421 -14.75 -12.86 24.44
CA THR A 421 -15.38 -11.97 23.46
C THR A 421 -16.14 -10.84 24.15
N ALA A 422 -16.81 -11.09 25.28
CA ALA A 422 -17.52 -10.03 25.99
C ALA A 422 -16.57 -8.94 26.52
N ALA A 423 -15.42 -9.33 27.07
CA ALA A 423 -14.38 -8.39 27.47
C ALA A 423 -13.78 -7.66 26.24
N ALA A 424 -13.54 -8.38 25.13
CA ALA A 424 -13.02 -7.81 23.89
C ALA A 424 -13.97 -6.76 23.27
N SER A 425 -15.28 -7.02 23.26
CA SER A 425 -16.30 -6.10 22.72
C SER A 425 -16.36 -4.78 23.47
N LEU A 426 -15.97 -4.75 24.75
CA LEU A 426 -15.84 -3.50 25.50
C LEU A 426 -14.79 -2.57 24.88
N GLY A 427 -13.72 -3.13 24.33
CA GLY A 427 -12.69 -2.38 23.60
C GLY A 427 -13.21 -1.74 22.31
N VAL A 428 -14.15 -2.40 21.60
CA VAL A 428 -14.79 -1.83 20.39
C VAL A 428 -15.69 -0.65 20.75
N ILE A 429 -16.47 -0.77 21.82
CA ILE A 429 -17.35 0.31 22.32
C ILE A 429 -16.55 1.54 22.74
N HIS A 430 -15.39 1.31 23.38
CA HIS A 430 -14.50 2.37 23.86
C HIS A 430 -13.38 2.73 22.88
N LYS A 431 -13.50 2.32 21.60
CA LYS A 431 -12.51 2.65 20.57
C LYS A 431 -12.31 4.16 20.48
N GLY A 432 -11.05 4.60 20.54
CA GLY A 432 -10.67 6.01 20.48
C GLY A 432 -10.52 6.71 21.84
N HIS A 433 -10.89 6.07 22.95
CA HIS A 433 -10.74 6.66 24.28
C HIS A 433 -9.34 6.46 24.88
N ILE A 434 -8.32 7.05 24.25
CA ILE A 434 -6.90 6.77 24.51
C ILE A 434 -6.48 7.06 25.96
N LYS A 435 -6.96 8.14 26.58
CA LYS A 435 -6.45 8.64 27.87
C LYS A 435 -6.96 7.86 29.08
N GLU A 436 -8.21 7.41 29.07
CA GLU A 436 -8.81 6.72 30.23
C GLU A 436 -9.07 5.23 29.99
N ALA A 437 -8.67 4.69 28.83
CA ALA A 437 -8.84 3.28 28.48
C ALA A 437 -8.34 2.34 29.58
N LEU A 438 -7.15 2.62 30.13
CA LEU A 438 -6.52 1.79 31.16
C LEU A 438 -7.34 1.79 32.46
N ASN A 439 -7.89 2.94 32.85
CA ASN A 439 -8.73 3.07 34.05
C ASN A 439 -10.05 2.31 33.89
N LEU A 440 -10.71 2.46 32.73
CA LEU A 440 -11.96 1.77 32.41
C LEU A 440 -11.79 0.25 32.33
N MET A 441 -10.70 -0.20 31.70
CA MET A 441 -10.41 -1.62 31.53
C MET A 441 -9.76 -2.25 32.76
N SER A 442 -9.37 -1.46 33.77
CA SER A 442 -8.68 -1.96 34.97
C SER A 442 -9.47 -3.05 35.73
N ALA A 443 -10.79 -3.11 35.58
CA ALA A 443 -11.62 -4.16 36.19
C ALA A 443 -11.48 -5.52 35.48
N TYR A 444 -11.05 -5.53 34.23
CA TYR A 444 -10.90 -6.72 33.37
C TYR A 444 -9.44 -7.03 33.04
N LEU A 445 -8.49 -6.17 33.43
CA LEU A 445 -7.06 -6.42 33.26
C LEU A 445 -6.52 -7.36 34.35
N PRO A 446 -5.43 -8.11 34.06
CA PRO A 446 -4.77 -8.93 35.07
C PRO A 446 -4.35 -8.06 36.26
N LYS A 447 -4.84 -8.42 37.45
CA LYS A 447 -4.43 -7.84 38.74
C LYS A 447 -4.08 -9.00 39.66
N ASP A 448 -3.18 -8.79 40.62
CA ASP A 448 -2.83 -9.79 41.65
C ASP A 448 -4.04 -10.25 42.51
N SER A 449 -5.21 -9.62 42.33
CA SER A 449 -6.48 -10.03 42.93
C SER A 449 -7.10 -11.23 42.19
N THR A 450 -7.09 -12.38 42.85
CA THR A 450 -7.60 -13.70 42.44
C THR A 450 -9.13 -13.79 42.27
N GLY A 451 -9.71 -13.02 41.34
CA GLY A 451 -11.17 -12.97 41.12
C GLY A 451 -11.65 -13.15 39.69
N ASN A 452 -10.81 -12.91 38.67
CA ASN A 452 -11.25 -12.93 37.28
C ASN A 452 -10.90 -14.24 36.56
N SER A 453 -11.74 -14.60 35.60
CA SER A 453 -11.49 -15.73 34.71
C SER A 453 -10.32 -15.40 33.78
N PRO A 454 -9.37 -16.32 33.51
CA PRO A 454 -8.26 -16.08 32.59
C PRO A 454 -8.69 -15.63 31.18
N PHE A 455 -9.85 -16.10 30.72
CA PHE A 455 -10.48 -15.64 29.48
C PHE A 455 -10.89 -14.16 29.50
N ALA A 456 -11.38 -13.66 30.64
CA ALA A 456 -11.76 -12.25 30.76
C ALA A 456 -10.52 -11.36 30.81
N GLU A 457 -9.47 -11.80 31.49
CA GLU A 457 -8.16 -11.12 31.55
C GLU A 457 -7.49 -11.04 30.16
N GLY A 458 -7.45 -12.16 29.44
CA GLY A 458 -6.98 -12.17 28.04
C GLY A 458 -7.84 -11.29 27.13
N GLY A 459 -9.17 -11.34 27.28
CA GLY A 459 -10.07 -10.49 26.51
C GLY A 459 -9.92 -9.00 26.83
N GLY A 460 -9.57 -8.67 28.08
CA GLY A 460 -9.24 -7.31 28.51
C GLY A 460 -7.97 -6.76 27.85
N LEU A 461 -6.91 -7.58 27.76
CA LEU A 461 -5.68 -7.20 27.03
C LEU A 461 -5.94 -7.04 25.52
N TYR A 462 -6.77 -7.90 24.93
CA TYR A 462 -7.16 -7.76 23.53
C TYR A 462 -8.00 -6.50 23.29
N ALA A 463 -8.95 -6.18 24.18
CA ALA A 463 -9.71 -4.93 24.15
C ALA A 463 -8.81 -3.70 24.23
N LEU A 464 -7.77 -3.73 25.07
CA LEU A 464 -6.81 -2.63 25.15
C LEU A 464 -6.10 -2.40 23.80
N GLY A 465 -5.69 -3.48 23.12
CA GLY A 465 -5.13 -3.38 21.77
C GLY A 465 -6.13 -2.89 20.72
N LEU A 466 -7.42 -3.25 20.83
CA LEU A 466 -8.47 -2.74 19.94
C LEU A 466 -8.71 -1.23 20.10
N ILE A 467 -8.63 -0.71 21.32
CA ILE A 467 -8.77 0.73 21.58
C ILE A 467 -7.59 1.50 20.97
N HIS A 468 -6.38 0.93 21.08
CA HIS A 468 -5.12 1.54 20.67
C HIS A 468 -4.59 1.03 19.32
N ALA A 469 -5.45 0.47 18.48
CA ALA A 469 -5.06 0.01 17.15
C ALA A 469 -4.40 1.16 16.37
N ASN A 470 -3.21 0.91 15.82
CA ASN A 470 -2.31 1.87 15.15
C ASN A 470 -1.74 3.01 16.02
N HIS A 471 -2.19 3.18 17.27
CA HIS A 471 -1.82 4.28 18.18
C HIS A 471 -1.20 3.73 19.47
N GLY A 472 -0.26 2.80 19.30
CA GLY A 472 0.19 1.93 20.38
C GLY A 472 1.06 2.55 21.47
N GLY A 473 1.68 3.71 21.25
CA GLY A 473 2.47 4.50 22.24
C GLY A 473 2.98 3.74 23.48
N ASP A 474 2.63 4.25 24.66
CA ASP A 474 3.00 3.68 25.97
C ASP A 474 2.38 2.29 26.24
N ILE A 475 1.33 1.93 25.50
CA ILE A 475 0.57 0.70 25.70
C ILE A 475 1.25 -0.49 25.06
N ILE A 476 2.03 -0.29 23.99
CA ILE A 476 2.93 -1.31 23.47
C ILE A 476 3.87 -1.76 24.59
N ASP A 477 4.48 -0.83 25.31
CA ASP A 477 5.42 -1.18 26.38
C ASP A 477 4.71 -1.83 27.58
N TYR A 478 3.49 -1.36 27.91
CA TYR A 478 2.65 -2.06 28.89
C TYR A 478 2.35 -3.51 28.48
N LEU A 479 1.94 -3.74 27.23
CA LEU A 479 1.61 -5.07 26.71
C LEU A 479 2.85 -5.96 26.59
N ILE A 480 4.01 -5.40 26.21
CA ILE A 480 5.31 -6.10 26.23
C ILE A 480 5.63 -6.54 27.66
N ASN A 481 5.48 -5.65 28.64
CA ASN A 481 5.74 -5.97 30.04
C ASN A 481 4.78 -7.05 30.55
N GLN A 482 3.48 -6.93 30.25
CA GLN A 482 2.51 -7.98 30.59
C GLN A 482 2.87 -9.31 29.94
N LEU A 483 3.32 -9.31 28.69
CA LEU A 483 3.66 -10.54 27.98
C LEU A 483 4.96 -11.17 28.51
N ARG A 484 5.96 -10.37 28.91
CA ARG A 484 7.19 -10.84 29.57
C ARG A 484 6.92 -11.36 30.98
N SER A 485 6.23 -10.58 31.81
CA SER A 485 5.92 -10.92 33.21
C SER A 485 4.97 -12.11 33.32
N ASN A 486 4.01 -12.24 32.41
CA ASN A 486 3.02 -13.32 32.41
C ASN A 486 3.39 -14.48 31.48
N SER A 487 4.66 -14.64 31.11
CA SER A 487 5.15 -15.77 30.30
C SER A 487 4.77 -17.13 30.89
N THR A 488 4.52 -17.20 32.21
CA THR A 488 4.11 -18.39 32.97
C THR A 488 2.60 -18.49 33.25
N GLN A 489 1.78 -17.48 32.91
CA GLN A 489 0.32 -17.55 33.02
C GLN A 489 -0.30 -18.37 31.89
N THR A 490 -1.58 -18.70 32.05
CA THR A 490 -2.41 -19.46 31.11
C THR A 490 -2.37 -18.94 29.68
N ASP A 491 -2.33 -19.86 28.74
CA ASP A 491 -2.35 -19.71 27.27
C ASP A 491 -3.36 -18.67 26.75
N THR A 492 -4.52 -18.55 27.40
CA THR A 492 -5.58 -17.60 27.04
C THR A 492 -5.22 -16.13 27.26
N VAL A 493 -4.41 -15.84 28.28
CA VAL A 493 -3.95 -14.47 28.57
C VAL A 493 -2.88 -14.08 27.55
N ARG A 494 -1.94 -14.99 27.25
CA ARG A 494 -0.94 -14.79 26.19
C ARG A 494 -1.59 -14.60 24.82
N HIS A 495 -2.63 -15.36 24.50
CA HIS A 495 -3.41 -15.19 23.28
C HIS A 495 -3.96 -13.76 23.15
N GLY A 496 -4.62 -13.24 24.19
CA GLY A 496 -5.13 -11.87 24.21
C GLY A 496 -4.04 -10.80 24.17
N ALA A 497 -2.92 -11.03 24.87
CA ALA A 497 -1.76 -10.15 24.88
C ALA A 497 -1.09 -10.05 23.50
N CYS A 498 -0.86 -11.19 22.82
CA CYS A 498 -0.30 -11.24 21.47
C CYS A 498 -1.18 -10.50 20.47
N LEU A 499 -2.49 -10.76 20.48
CA LEU A 499 -3.43 -10.06 19.59
C LEU A 499 -3.48 -8.55 19.89
N GLY A 500 -3.52 -8.17 21.17
CA GLY A 500 -3.54 -6.77 21.57
C GLY A 500 -2.26 -6.03 21.16
N LEU A 501 -1.10 -6.68 21.36
CA LEU A 501 0.20 -6.14 20.99
C LEU A 501 0.34 -6.00 19.47
N GLY A 502 -0.10 -7.01 18.71
CA GLY A 502 -0.10 -6.97 17.24
C GLY A 502 -0.96 -5.85 16.67
N LEU A 503 -2.12 -5.56 17.27
CA LEU A 503 -2.98 -4.43 16.87
C LEU A 503 -2.38 -3.07 17.24
N ALA A 504 -1.82 -2.95 18.44
CA ALA A 504 -1.21 -1.71 18.90
C ALA A 504 0.04 -1.35 18.08
N ALA A 505 0.83 -2.36 17.69
CA ALA A 505 2.05 -2.21 16.90
C ALA A 505 1.86 -2.47 15.39
N MET A 506 0.61 -2.47 14.90
CA MET A 506 0.29 -2.75 13.50
C MET A 506 0.99 -1.77 12.54
N GLY A 507 1.69 -2.31 11.55
CA GLY A 507 2.40 -1.52 10.53
C GLY A 507 3.56 -0.65 11.05
N THR A 508 4.05 -0.90 12.27
CA THR A 508 5.19 -0.14 12.84
C THR A 508 6.55 -0.69 12.43
N ALA A 509 6.61 -1.94 11.95
CA ALA A 509 7.85 -2.65 11.60
C ALA A 509 8.88 -2.73 12.75
N ARG A 510 8.41 -2.73 14.01
CA ARG A 510 9.25 -2.87 15.21
C ARG A 510 9.84 -4.29 15.34
N SER A 511 11.17 -4.38 15.31
CA SER A 511 11.89 -5.65 15.40
C SER A 511 11.82 -6.27 16.81
N ASP A 512 11.81 -5.45 17.86
CA ASP A 512 11.74 -5.91 19.25
C ASP A 512 10.42 -6.60 19.59
N VAL A 513 9.30 -6.08 19.06
CA VAL A 513 7.98 -6.72 19.16
C VAL A 513 7.95 -8.02 18.36
N TYR A 514 8.54 -8.03 17.17
CA TYR A 514 8.60 -9.22 16.32
C TYR A 514 9.38 -10.37 16.98
N GLU A 515 10.57 -10.11 17.53
CA GLU A 515 11.37 -11.13 18.22
C GLU A 515 10.67 -11.68 19.47
N LEU A 516 9.95 -10.83 20.20
CA LEU A 516 9.15 -11.25 21.34
C LEU A 516 8.01 -12.19 20.92
N LEU A 517 7.30 -11.85 19.84
CA LEU A 517 6.24 -12.70 19.30
C LEU A 517 6.79 -14.01 18.71
N LYS A 518 7.96 -13.98 18.07
CA LYS A 518 8.68 -15.17 17.59
C LYS A 518 9.04 -16.09 18.75
N THR A 519 9.53 -15.55 19.86
CA THR A 519 9.83 -16.33 21.07
C THR A 519 8.58 -17.06 21.60
N ASN A 520 7.41 -16.39 21.59
CA ASN A 520 6.15 -17.02 22.00
C ASN A 520 5.66 -18.08 21.02
N LEU A 521 5.89 -17.89 19.72
CA LEU A 521 5.55 -18.87 18.69
C LEU A 521 6.33 -20.18 18.93
N LEU A 522 7.62 -20.07 19.25
CA LEU A 522 8.51 -21.21 19.53
C LEU A 522 8.13 -22.02 20.78
N LEU A 523 7.21 -21.53 21.62
CA LEU A 523 6.69 -22.28 22.78
C LEU A 523 5.69 -23.38 22.39
N GLU A 524 5.28 -23.46 21.11
CA GLU A 524 4.41 -24.51 20.54
C GLU A 524 3.03 -24.66 21.20
N ASP A 525 2.52 -23.62 21.86
CA ASP A 525 1.13 -23.61 22.33
C ASP A 525 0.16 -23.31 21.18
N ALA A 526 -0.82 -24.20 20.98
CA ALA A 526 -1.79 -24.12 19.91
C ALA A 526 -2.66 -22.83 19.96
N VAL A 527 -2.97 -22.30 21.14
CA VAL A 527 -3.86 -21.12 21.27
C VAL A 527 -3.07 -19.82 21.21
N ALA A 528 -2.00 -19.68 21.98
CA ALA A 528 -1.15 -18.49 21.92
C ALA A 528 -0.40 -18.38 20.59
N GLY A 529 -0.01 -19.50 19.97
CA GLY A 529 0.72 -19.53 18.70
C GLY A 529 -0.11 -19.02 17.50
N GLU A 530 -1.43 -19.26 17.48
CA GLU A 530 -2.33 -18.67 16.47
C GLU A 530 -2.32 -17.13 16.55
N ALA A 531 -2.44 -16.59 17.76
CA ALA A 531 -2.38 -15.16 18.00
C ALA A 531 -1.01 -14.56 17.69
N ALA A 532 0.07 -15.26 18.05
CA ALA A 532 1.44 -14.84 17.78
C ALA A 532 1.70 -14.76 16.26
N GLY A 533 1.33 -15.79 15.51
CA GLY A 533 1.49 -15.81 14.05
C GLY A 533 0.73 -14.68 13.34
N LEU A 534 -0.51 -14.40 13.77
CA LEU A 534 -1.29 -13.27 13.25
C LEU A 534 -0.66 -11.93 13.64
N ALA A 535 -0.25 -11.78 14.90
CA ALA A 535 0.35 -10.55 15.42
C ALA A 535 1.69 -10.23 14.72
N MET A 536 2.52 -11.23 14.42
CA MET A 536 3.76 -11.06 13.65
C MET A 536 3.46 -10.44 12.27
N GLY A 537 2.43 -10.93 11.59
CA GLY A 537 1.99 -10.38 10.31
C GLY A 537 1.40 -8.97 10.41
N LEU A 538 0.68 -8.65 11.48
CA LEU A 538 0.15 -7.29 11.73
C LEU A 538 1.28 -6.27 11.97
N VAL A 539 2.30 -6.64 12.75
CA VAL A 539 3.46 -5.76 13.02
C VAL A 539 4.27 -5.49 11.76
N MET A 540 4.44 -6.52 10.93
CA MET A 540 5.22 -6.47 9.68
C MET A 540 4.37 -6.19 8.42
N LEU A 541 3.13 -5.72 8.59
CA LEU A 541 2.18 -5.43 7.52
C LEU A 541 2.79 -4.54 6.43
N GLY A 542 2.77 -5.00 5.18
CA GLY A 542 3.23 -4.24 4.02
C GLY A 542 4.74 -4.00 3.93
N THR A 543 5.55 -4.47 4.89
CA THR A 543 7.01 -4.28 4.88
C THR A 543 7.72 -5.12 3.82
N GLY A 544 7.15 -6.28 3.44
CA GLY A 544 7.79 -7.22 2.51
C GLY A 544 9.16 -7.74 3.00
N SER A 545 9.40 -7.77 4.31
CA SER A 545 10.68 -8.22 4.86
C SER A 545 10.92 -9.71 4.53
N ALA A 546 12.00 -9.99 3.80
CA ALA A 546 12.37 -11.35 3.43
C ALA A 546 12.65 -12.24 4.66
N GLN A 547 13.26 -11.67 5.70
CA GLN A 547 13.55 -12.39 6.95
C GLN A 547 12.26 -12.85 7.64
N ALA A 548 11.25 -11.98 7.72
CA ALA A 548 9.99 -12.31 8.37
C ALA A 548 9.22 -13.39 7.59
N ILE A 549 9.26 -13.33 6.26
CA ILE A 549 8.63 -14.32 5.40
C ILE A 549 9.33 -15.68 5.53
N GLU A 550 10.67 -15.71 5.49
CA GLU A 550 11.45 -16.95 5.61
C GLU A 550 11.22 -17.63 6.95
N ASP A 551 11.31 -16.87 8.05
CA ASP A 551 11.02 -17.35 9.41
C ASP A 551 9.62 -17.97 9.52
N MET A 552 8.60 -17.25 9.03
CA MET A 552 7.20 -17.68 9.16
C MET A 552 6.88 -18.88 8.27
N VAL A 553 7.42 -18.94 7.05
CA VAL A 553 7.23 -20.08 6.13
C VAL A 553 7.95 -21.31 6.65
N GLN A 554 9.19 -21.18 7.13
CA GLN A 554 9.93 -22.29 7.69
C GLN A 554 9.18 -22.90 8.88
N TYR A 555 8.75 -22.07 9.83
CA TYR A 555 8.04 -22.57 11.01
C TYR A 555 6.66 -23.15 10.64
N ALA A 556 5.98 -22.59 9.64
CA ALA A 556 4.72 -23.10 9.14
C ALA A 556 4.84 -24.51 8.52
N GLN A 557 5.98 -24.86 7.92
CA GLN A 557 6.23 -26.19 7.37
C GLN A 557 6.62 -27.22 8.44
N GLU A 558 7.19 -26.77 9.57
CA GLU A 558 7.63 -27.64 10.66
C GLU A 558 6.50 -27.99 11.65
N THR A 559 5.59 -27.04 11.91
CA THR A 559 4.56 -27.19 12.94
C THR A 559 3.47 -28.21 12.58
N GLN A 560 3.03 -28.99 13.58
CA GLN A 560 1.91 -29.92 13.46
C GLN A 560 0.58 -29.31 13.93
N HIS A 561 0.59 -28.11 14.50
CA HIS A 561 -0.60 -27.47 15.07
C HIS A 561 -1.33 -26.63 14.02
N GLU A 562 -2.51 -27.11 13.59
CA GLU A 562 -3.35 -26.43 12.59
C GLU A 562 -3.66 -24.96 12.95
N LYS A 563 -3.88 -24.65 14.23
CA LYS A 563 -4.17 -23.28 14.69
C LYS A 563 -2.99 -22.33 14.48
N ILE A 564 -1.78 -22.80 14.75
CA ILE A 564 -0.56 -22.02 14.55
C ILE A 564 -0.35 -21.80 13.06
N LEU A 565 -0.56 -22.85 12.26
CA LEU A 565 -0.51 -22.79 10.80
C LEU A 565 -1.55 -21.81 10.23
N HIS A 566 -2.75 -21.74 10.80
CA HIS A 566 -3.77 -20.75 10.44
C HIS A 566 -3.32 -19.31 10.73
N GLY A 567 -2.78 -19.04 11.92
CA GLY A 567 -2.27 -17.73 12.30
C GLY A 567 -1.13 -17.27 11.38
N LEU A 568 -0.18 -18.16 11.11
CA LEU A 568 0.95 -17.90 10.21
C LEU A 568 0.51 -17.72 8.75
N ALA A 569 -0.46 -18.50 8.27
CA ALA A 569 -1.00 -18.36 6.92
C ALA A 569 -1.54 -16.94 6.67
N ILE A 570 -2.34 -16.41 7.60
CA ILE A 570 -2.84 -15.03 7.47
C ILE A 570 -1.69 -14.03 7.66
N GLY A 571 -0.78 -14.29 8.62
CA GLY A 571 0.34 -13.41 8.87
C GLY A 571 1.26 -13.22 7.66
N ILE A 572 1.61 -14.30 6.94
CA ILE A 572 2.40 -14.26 5.70
C ILE A 572 1.69 -13.43 4.62
N ALA A 573 0.37 -13.58 4.48
CA ALA A 573 -0.41 -12.80 3.52
C ALA A 573 -0.41 -11.30 3.84
N LEU A 574 -0.50 -10.92 5.11
CA LEU A 574 -0.48 -9.52 5.55
C LEU A 574 0.87 -8.83 5.28
N VAL A 575 1.99 -9.52 5.47
CA VAL A 575 3.34 -8.95 5.19
C VAL A 575 3.47 -8.50 3.73
N GLN A 576 2.78 -9.15 2.80
CA GLN A 576 2.86 -8.92 1.36
C GLN A 576 1.86 -7.89 0.79
N TYR A 577 1.23 -7.09 1.66
CA TYR A 577 0.28 -6.07 1.23
C TYR A 577 0.89 -5.08 0.21
N GLY A 578 0.28 -4.97 -0.98
CA GLY A 578 0.65 -4.00 -2.02
C GLY A 578 1.98 -4.28 -2.77
N ARG A 579 2.57 -5.46 -2.60
CA ARG A 579 3.88 -5.84 -3.18
C ARG A 579 3.81 -6.30 -4.65
N LEU A 580 2.62 -6.62 -5.16
CA LEU A 580 2.38 -7.03 -6.56
C LEU A 580 3.33 -8.18 -6.98
N GLU A 581 4.06 -8.00 -8.10
CA GLU A 581 4.94 -9.00 -8.72
C GLU A 581 6.05 -9.53 -7.77
N GLU A 582 6.45 -8.76 -6.74
CA GLU A 582 7.44 -9.21 -5.74
C GLU A 582 6.95 -10.42 -4.94
N ALA A 583 5.62 -10.60 -4.81
CA ALA A 583 5.03 -11.70 -4.07
C ALA A 583 4.87 -12.99 -4.91
N ASP A 584 5.02 -12.93 -6.25
CA ASP A 584 4.70 -14.05 -7.14
C ASP A 584 5.55 -15.30 -6.86
N ALA A 585 6.83 -15.12 -6.53
CA ALA A 585 7.72 -16.23 -6.19
C ALA A 585 7.23 -16.99 -4.94
N LEU A 586 6.82 -16.25 -3.90
CA LEU A 586 6.28 -16.82 -2.67
C LEU A 586 4.93 -17.50 -2.92
N ILE A 587 4.06 -16.88 -3.73
CA ILE A 587 2.76 -17.45 -4.09
C ILE A 587 2.93 -18.79 -4.79
N GLU A 588 3.87 -18.90 -5.72
CA GLU A 588 4.14 -20.16 -6.41
C GLU A 588 4.70 -21.24 -5.50
N GLN A 589 5.55 -20.88 -4.55
CA GLN A 589 6.05 -21.80 -3.53
C GLN A 589 4.89 -22.35 -2.68
N LEU A 590 4.08 -21.47 -2.08
CA LEU A 590 2.96 -21.85 -1.21
C LEU A 590 1.86 -22.62 -1.95
N GLN A 591 1.64 -22.33 -3.24
CA GLN A 591 0.65 -23.03 -4.06
C GLN A 591 1.05 -24.48 -4.35
N ARG A 592 2.35 -24.79 -4.42
CA ARG A 592 2.86 -26.14 -4.70
C ARG A 592 2.91 -27.02 -3.45
N ASP A 593 2.73 -26.44 -2.27
CA ASP A 593 2.77 -27.19 -1.01
C ASP A 593 1.60 -28.18 -0.87
N LYS A 594 1.88 -29.30 -0.20
CA LYS A 594 0.93 -30.38 0.03
C LYS A 594 -0.16 -29.97 1.02
N ASP A 595 0.16 -29.09 1.96
CA ASP A 595 -0.76 -28.67 3.01
C ASP A 595 -1.82 -27.69 2.49
N PRO A 596 -3.13 -28.00 2.68
CA PRO A 596 -4.19 -27.13 2.21
C PRO A 596 -4.16 -25.73 2.83
N ILE A 597 -3.70 -25.60 4.08
CA ILE A 597 -3.65 -24.30 4.77
C ILE A 597 -2.59 -23.38 4.14
N LEU A 598 -1.46 -23.92 3.70
CA LEU A 598 -0.43 -23.15 2.98
C LEU A 598 -0.92 -22.75 1.58
N ARG A 599 -1.65 -23.63 0.89
CA ARG A 599 -2.32 -23.24 -0.37
C ARG A 599 -3.39 -22.18 -0.16
N ARG A 600 -4.12 -22.22 0.96
CA ARG A 600 -5.05 -21.17 1.37
C ARG A 600 -4.32 -19.85 1.66
N SER A 601 -3.17 -19.92 2.34
CA SER A 601 -2.26 -18.77 2.54
C SER A 601 -1.90 -18.13 1.21
N ALA A 602 -1.51 -18.93 0.21
CA ALA A 602 -1.19 -18.44 -1.13
C ALA A 602 -2.33 -17.61 -1.74
N MET A 603 -3.59 -18.02 -1.56
CA MET A 603 -4.75 -17.30 -2.09
C MET A 603 -4.97 -15.95 -1.37
N TYR A 604 -4.73 -15.89 -0.06
CA TYR A 604 -4.76 -14.63 0.69
C TYR A 604 -3.54 -13.74 0.37
N THR A 605 -2.37 -14.31 0.12
CA THR A 605 -1.19 -13.57 -0.34
C THR A 605 -1.45 -12.93 -1.70
N VAL A 606 -2.07 -13.66 -2.65
CA VAL A 606 -2.51 -13.08 -3.93
C VAL A 606 -3.49 -11.93 -3.70
N ALA A 607 -4.46 -12.11 -2.79
CA ALA A 607 -5.43 -11.07 -2.45
C ALA A 607 -4.73 -9.79 -1.97
N MET A 608 -3.89 -9.91 -0.95
CA MET A 608 -3.23 -8.78 -0.31
C MET A 608 -2.18 -8.11 -1.21
N ALA A 609 -1.47 -8.89 -2.04
CA ALA A 609 -0.48 -8.35 -2.97
C ALA A 609 -1.13 -7.56 -4.11
N TYR A 610 -2.28 -8.00 -4.63
CA TYR A 610 -2.98 -7.41 -5.78
C TYR A 610 -4.25 -6.62 -5.42
N CYS A 611 -4.42 -6.24 -4.16
CA CYS A 611 -5.54 -5.44 -3.67
C CYS A 611 -5.83 -4.22 -4.58
N GLY A 612 -7.05 -4.14 -5.11
CA GLY A 612 -7.52 -2.99 -5.91
C GLY A 612 -6.82 -2.78 -7.27
N THR A 613 -6.06 -3.76 -7.76
CA THR A 613 -5.36 -3.63 -9.05
C THR A 613 -6.17 -4.15 -10.25
N GLY A 614 -7.11 -5.08 -10.03
CA GLY A 614 -7.86 -5.72 -11.12
C GLY A 614 -6.97 -6.47 -12.12
N ASN A 615 -5.81 -6.98 -11.71
CA ASN A 615 -4.89 -7.67 -12.63
C ASN A 615 -5.48 -9.01 -13.11
N ASN A 616 -5.63 -9.14 -14.44
CA ASN A 616 -6.16 -10.34 -15.10
C ASN A 616 -5.33 -11.60 -14.82
N ALA A 617 -4.01 -11.49 -14.66
CA ALA A 617 -3.15 -12.63 -14.37
C ALA A 617 -3.47 -13.23 -12.99
N ALA A 618 -3.62 -12.38 -11.98
CA ALA A 618 -3.97 -12.78 -10.62
C ALA A 618 -5.40 -13.35 -10.55
N VAL A 619 -6.37 -12.73 -11.22
CA VAL A 619 -7.75 -13.23 -11.33
C VAL A 619 -7.78 -14.61 -11.99
N ARG A 620 -7.04 -14.81 -13.08
CA ARG A 620 -6.95 -16.11 -13.76
C ARG A 620 -6.37 -17.19 -12.84
N LYS A 621 -5.33 -16.87 -12.06
CA LYS A 621 -4.72 -17.80 -11.09
C LYS A 621 -5.73 -18.20 -10.01
N LEU A 622 -6.43 -17.23 -9.41
CA LEU A 622 -7.46 -17.48 -8.39
C LEU A 622 -8.63 -18.33 -8.92
N LEU A 623 -9.16 -17.99 -10.09
CA LEU A 623 -10.27 -18.73 -10.70
C LEU A 623 -9.88 -20.16 -11.06
N HIS A 624 -8.65 -20.38 -11.52
CA HIS A 624 -8.16 -21.72 -11.77
C HIS A 624 -8.15 -22.55 -10.47
N VAL A 625 -7.56 -22.02 -9.39
CA VAL A 625 -7.48 -22.72 -8.11
C VAL A 625 -8.86 -22.99 -7.49
N ALA A 626 -9.80 -22.05 -7.64
CA ALA A 626 -11.18 -22.21 -7.17
C ALA A 626 -11.92 -23.42 -7.78
N VAL A 627 -11.51 -23.82 -8.99
CA VAL A 627 -12.08 -25.00 -9.69
C VAL A 627 -11.21 -26.24 -9.53
N SER A 628 -9.88 -26.09 -9.54
CA SER A 628 -8.96 -27.23 -9.61
C SER A 628 -8.60 -27.86 -8.25
N ASP A 629 -8.63 -27.09 -7.15
CA ASP A 629 -8.28 -27.63 -5.82
C ASP A 629 -9.40 -28.53 -5.29
N VAL A 630 -9.02 -29.55 -4.51
CA VAL A 630 -9.95 -30.52 -3.92
C VAL A 630 -10.48 -30.02 -2.57
N ASN A 631 -9.75 -29.14 -1.88
CA ASN A 631 -10.14 -28.65 -0.56
C ASN A 631 -11.06 -27.41 -0.66
N ASP A 632 -12.26 -27.51 -0.09
CA ASP A 632 -13.24 -26.43 -0.11
C ASP A 632 -12.79 -25.15 0.62
N ASP A 633 -11.92 -25.23 1.62
CA ASP A 633 -11.37 -24.04 2.30
C ASP A 633 -10.52 -23.19 1.34
N VAL A 634 -9.69 -23.85 0.54
CA VAL A 634 -8.85 -23.17 -0.46
C VAL A 634 -9.72 -22.57 -1.55
N ARG A 635 -10.74 -23.30 -2.00
CA ARG A 635 -11.70 -22.82 -3.01
C ARG A 635 -12.50 -21.62 -2.51
N ARG A 636 -12.95 -21.64 -1.26
CA ARG A 636 -13.65 -20.51 -0.63
C ARG A 636 -12.75 -19.28 -0.57
N SER A 637 -11.53 -19.42 -0.05
CA SER A 637 -10.58 -18.30 0.01
C SER A 637 -10.23 -17.76 -1.38
N ALA A 638 -10.09 -18.61 -2.40
CA ALA A 638 -9.84 -18.16 -3.77
C ALA A 638 -10.97 -17.27 -4.33
N VAL A 639 -12.22 -17.58 -4.02
CA VAL A 639 -13.39 -16.77 -4.43
C VAL A 639 -13.49 -15.49 -3.60
N GLU A 640 -13.27 -15.57 -2.28
CA GLU A 640 -13.21 -14.40 -1.39
C GLU A 640 -12.14 -13.39 -1.85
N SER A 641 -10.96 -13.91 -2.27
CA SER A 641 -9.84 -13.11 -2.79
C SER A 641 -10.23 -12.24 -3.99
N LEU A 642 -11.20 -12.64 -4.81
CA LEU A 642 -11.66 -11.81 -5.94
C LEU A 642 -12.25 -10.48 -5.48
N GLY A 643 -12.93 -10.46 -4.33
CA GLY A 643 -13.46 -9.22 -3.74
C GLY A 643 -12.34 -8.22 -3.41
N PHE A 644 -11.21 -8.70 -2.89
CA PHE A 644 -10.04 -7.86 -2.60
C PHE A 644 -9.33 -7.36 -3.87
N LEU A 645 -9.31 -8.14 -4.95
CA LEU A 645 -8.70 -7.70 -6.21
C LEU A 645 -9.55 -6.66 -6.95
N MET A 646 -10.88 -6.76 -6.83
CA MET A 646 -11.84 -6.05 -7.68
C MET A 646 -12.69 -4.99 -6.96
N PHE A 647 -12.37 -4.57 -5.73
CA PHE A 647 -13.18 -3.56 -5.00
C PHE A 647 -13.17 -2.14 -5.60
N ARG A 648 -12.48 -1.95 -6.73
CA ARG A 648 -12.22 -0.64 -7.33
C ARG A 648 -13.41 -0.07 -8.09
#